data_AF-A0A8H6I7Z4-F1
#
_entry.id   AF-A0A8H6I7Z4-F1
#
_cell.length_a   1.000
_cell.length_b   1.000
_cell.length_c   1.000
_cell.angle_alpha   90.00
_cell.angle_beta   90.00
_cell.angle_gamma   90.00
#
_symmetry.space_group_name_H-M   'P 1'
#
loop_
_entity.id
_entity.type
_entity.pdbx_description
1 polymer ?
#
loop_
_entity_poly.entity_id
_entity_poly.type
_entity_poly.pdbx_seq_one_letter_code
_entity_poly.pdbx_strand_id
1 'polypeptide(L)'
;MRRRTRNRTGPVTPDLLERASTGSIPDIILLADSVQDGKCTVKALDVAFKFLHPDELVPDVERNRRNFRDPIDRAMNCMAILDSACQQSDSDPSLKTALIDHLIENVDGMCCWIRFLLLFPDVLPAWKHDVLGSHNRNAAVLCTILYMQDRVYDAYISSTECIDLALRLWFREDENQELLFDTKNRSLPLMMYALISREAGLHALVNRIVEKRLVGQLASSIIRRAQRVSEAPSLAVEPTPVLSYMRTLTSMISFLMDCDNEDIMKGFAKVHYLRELCTSLNTLSITIQKHHKQLLHMVYPPLHDLFTRTLKARTHVVDIWVDLVEGGVVPLFARLLPSVQRRADIPPPLPALSITTLAHGAMTHRRVIQRHLEMYPSGDVPGLKRCHSELTAHWKRCWEMATCFTRFPHSGEKIVMFCDNPACTAGEALPSDERSKKCDACCSVVYCSTVCQEEDWKNFHSRECRQARHNHADRRKLRTWYSHADRQFHMHWVAGMVTGLESQHGEGAFMIPDSDASPSDVMIEFDCSKGEATTPLYDLRLVSPEDLWVRREYTTFNSQEYLKPRWESMVQQYTEALARPERRLASLILRFGAHGVIEVVVKLVRVGDAYQPVSSIARHGYDSEIDSLPPVNPEDLPVAQHEDWL
;
A
#
# COMPACT_ATOMS: atom_id res chain seq x y z
N MET A 1 37.92 15.34 11.15
CA MET A 1 37.88 15.66 12.60
C MET A 1 39.24 15.36 13.22
N ARG A 2 39.98 16.35 13.72
CA ARG A 2 41.06 16.08 14.69
C ARG A 2 40.35 15.63 15.96
N ARG A 3 40.40 14.33 16.30
CA ARG A 3 39.99 13.84 17.63
C ARG A 3 40.78 14.69 18.63
N ARG A 4 40.12 15.61 19.34
CA ARG A 4 40.71 16.16 20.57
C ARG A 4 41.12 14.93 21.37
N THR A 5 42.40 14.81 21.69
CA THR A 5 42.86 13.92 22.75
C THR A 5 42.05 14.33 23.96
N ARG A 6 40.96 13.59 24.24
CA ARG A 6 40.13 13.81 25.44
C ARG A 6 41.11 13.69 26.59
N ASN A 7 41.45 14.82 27.21
CA ASN A 7 42.06 14.79 28.51
C ASN A 7 41.08 13.99 29.36
N ARG A 8 41.52 12.85 29.90
CA ARG A 8 40.71 12.03 30.80
C ARG A 8 40.14 12.96 31.86
N THR A 9 38.85 13.23 31.78
CA THR A 9 38.16 14.07 32.74
C THR A 9 38.12 13.32 34.07
N GLY A 10 38.30 14.05 35.17
CA GLY A 10 38.26 13.46 36.51
C GLY A 10 36.88 12.85 36.81
N PRO A 11 36.77 11.98 37.83
CA PRO A 11 35.47 11.45 38.26
C PRO A 11 34.49 12.58 38.62
N VAL A 12 33.19 12.32 38.52
CA VAL A 12 32.15 13.25 38.98
C VAL A 12 32.28 13.43 40.50
N THR A 13 32.82 14.57 40.93
CA THR A 13 33.00 14.90 42.36
C THR A 13 31.78 15.65 42.91
N PRO A 14 31.47 15.56 44.22
CA PRO A 14 30.41 16.35 44.85
C PRO A 14 30.56 17.86 44.65
N ASP A 15 31.78 18.37 44.71
CA ASP A 15 32.11 19.79 44.48
C ASP A 15 31.81 20.23 43.04
N LEU A 16 32.09 19.39 42.03
CA LEU A 16 31.68 19.64 40.66
C LEU A 16 30.15 19.71 40.51
N LEU A 17 29.42 18.80 41.16
CA LEU A 17 27.95 18.80 41.13
C LEU A 17 27.36 20.06 41.77
N GLU A 18 27.90 20.48 42.92
CA GLU A 18 27.48 21.70 43.60
C GLU A 18 27.73 22.93 42.72
N ARG A 19 28.94 23.09 42.17
CA ARG A 19 29.24 24.20 41.25
C ARG A 19 28.37 24.18 39.99
N ALA A 20 28.20 23.02 39.36
CA ALA A 20 27.34 22.89 38.18
C ALA A 20 25.89 23.24 38.50
N SER A 21 25.39 22.88 39.69
CA SER A 21 24.03 23.20 40.15
C SER A 21 23.77 24.71 40.30
N THR A 22 24.81 25.54 40.38
CA THR A 22 24.68 27.02 40.39
C THR A 22 24.40 27.63 39.02
N GLY A 23 24.51 26.85 37.94
CA GLY A 23 24.30 27.32 36.56
C GLY A 23 25.56 27.81 35.86
N SER A 24 26.74 27.59 36.47
CA SER A 24 28.06 27.86 35.89
C SER A 24 28.29 27.03 34.63
N ILE A 25 28.38 27.67 33.47
CA ILE A 25 28.55 27.01 32.17
C ILE A 25 29.85 26.18 32.12
N PRO A 26 31.02 26.67 32.55
CA PRO A 26 32.25 25.87 32.56
C PRO A 26 32.12 24.58 33.39
N ASP A 27 31.43 24.65 34.54
CA ASP A 27 31.23 23.48 35.40
C ASP A 27 30.23 22.49 34.82
N ILE A 28 29.17 22.97 34.13
CA ILE A 28 28.23 22.10 33.42
C ILE A 28 28.90 21.41 32.23
N ILE A 29 29.78 22.11 31.50
CA ILE A 29 30.60 21.49 30.43
C ILE A 29 31.49 20.40 31.03
N LEU A 30 32.19 20.70 32.12
CA LEU A 30 33.07 19.74 32.78
C LEU A 30 32.28 18.53 33.30
N LEU A 31 31.08 18.75 33.85
CA LEU A 31 30.18 17.68 34.27
C LEU A 31 29.74 16.81 33.08
N ALA A 32 29.31 17.42 31.98
CA ALA A 32 28.90 16.72 30.76
C ALA A 32 30.05 15.88 30.17
N ASP A 33 31.28 16.39 30.19
CA ASP A 33 32.46 15.63 29.76
C ASP A 33 32.81 14.50 30.74
N SER A 34 32.59 14.65 32.05
CA SER A 34 32.85 13.62 33.06
C SER A 34 31.84 12.46 33.05
N VAL A 35 30.58 12.70 32.65
CA VAL A 35 29.55 11.63 32.62
C VAL A 35 29.59 10.74 31.38
N GLN A 36 30.21 11.21 30.28
CA GLN A 36 30.34 10.47 29.01
C GLN A 36 31.17 9.18 29.14
N ASP A 37 31.99 9.05 30.18
CA ASP A 37 32.83 7.87 30.44
C ASP A 37 32.09 6.78 31.27
N GLY A 38 30.76 6.69 31.16
CA GLY A 38 29.97 5.67 31.85
C GLY A 38 29.75 5.93 33.35
N LYS A 39 29.74 7.20 33.77
CA LYS A 39 29.68 7.61 35.19
C LYS A 39 28.58 8.62 35.48
N CYS A 40 27.46 8.53 34.77
CA CYS A 40 26.31 9.36 35.06
C CYS A 40 25.71 8.94 36.41
N THR A 41 25.42 9.92 37.26
CA THR A 41 24.83 9.70 38.59
C THR A 41 23.48 10.40 38.67
N VAL A 42 22.60 9.97 39.57
CA VAL A 42 21.29 10.63 39.81
C VAL A 42 21.49 12.13 40.07
N LYS A 43 22.49 12.53 40.85
CA LYS A 43 22.77 13.95 41.12
C LYS A 43 23.20 14.74 39.87
N ALA A 44 23.92 14.12 38.94
CA ALA A 44 24.26 14.78 37.68
C ALA A 44 23.00 14.98 36.82
N LEU A 45 22.07 14.04 36.90
CA LEU A 45 20.76 14.12 36.26
C LEU A 45 19.88 15.22 36.86
N ASP A 46 19.85 15.33 38.20
CA ASP A 46 19.16 16.43 38.91
C ASP A 46 19.65 17.80 38.41
N VAL A 47 20.97 17.96 38.25
CA VAL A 47 21.57 19.18 37.71
C VAL A 47 21.11 19.43 36.27
N ALA A 48 21.02 18.40 35.43
CA ALA A 48 20.55 18.54 34.06
C ALA A 48 19.09 19.01 34.01
N PHE A 49 18.18 18.36 34.73
CA PHE A 49 16.76 18.71 34.74
C PHE A 49 16.47 20.07 35.37
N LYS A 50 17.25 20.48 36.38
CA LYS A 50 17.18 21.84 36.94
C LYS A 50 17.29 22.93 35.86
N PHE A 51 18.07 22.68 34.81
CA PHE A 51 18.28 23.63 33.72
C PHE A 51 17.49 23.32 32.44
N LEU A 52 16.71 22.23 32.43
CA LEU A 52 15.78 21.87 31.36
C LEU A 52 14.30 22.16 31.73
N HIS A 53 14.05 22.75 32.89
CA HIS A 53 12.70 23.12 33.33
C HIS A 53 12.05 24.19 32.40
N PRO A 54 10.74 24.09 32.09
CA PRO A 54 10.08 24.99 31.14
C PRO A 54 9.92 26.43 31.64
N ASP A 55 9.53 26.60 32.91
CA ASP A 55 8.85 27.82 33.35
C ASP A 55 9.70 29.09 33.47
N GLU A 56 11.04 29.02 33.35
CA GLU A 56 11.88 30.21 33.53
C GLU A 56 13.12 30.29 32.65
N LEU A 57 13.43 29.25 31.87
CA LEU A 57 14.76 29.14 31.25
C LEU A 57 14.77 29.10 29.73
N VAL A 58 13.69 28.68 29.06
CA VAL A 58 13.61 28.70 27.59
C VAL A 58 13.45 30.15 27.13
N PRO A 59 14.45 30.75 26.45
CA PRO A 59 14.36 32.17 26.10
C PRO A 59 13.23 32.44 25.09
N ASP A 60 12.45 33.50 25.35
CA ASP A 60 11.48 34.01 24.38
C ASP A 60 12.23 34.63 23.18
N VAL A 61 12.13 33.94 22.05
CA VAL A 61 12.79 34.29 20.79
C VAL A 61 12.32 35.64 20.24
N GLU A 62 11.07 36.02 20.51
CA GLU A 62 10.52 37.29 20.05
C GLU A 62 11.00 38.46 20.90
N ARG A 63 11.14 38.26 22.21
CA ARG A 63 11.48 39.34 23.16
C ARG A 63 12.98 39.62 23.27
N ASN A 64 13.86 38.63 23.12
CA ASN A 64 15.26 38.76 23.56
C ASN A 64 16.31 38.47 22.48
N ARG A 65 16.29 39.19 21.35
CA ARG A 65 17.26 38.96 20.24
C ARG A 65 18.75 39.12 20.59
N ARG A 66 19.12 39.57 21.79
CA ARG A 66 20.53 39.78 22.19
C ARG A 66 20.92 38.81 23.31
N ASN A 67 21.88 37.94 22.99
CA ASN A 67 22.63 37.06 23.89
C ASN A 67 21.95 35.75 24.35
N PHE A 68 21.62 34.85 23.42
CA PHE A 68 21.17 33.49 23.72
C PHE A 68 22.29 32.49 24.02
N ARG A 69 23.56 32.91 23.94
CA ARG A 69 24.70 32.00 24.00
C ARG A 69 24.74 31.20 25.29
N ASP A 70 24.59 31.88 26.43
CA ASP A 70 24.67 31.26 27.74
C ASP A 70 23.55 30.23 27.98
N PRO A 71 22.26 30.53 27.70
CA PRO A 71 21.19 29.53 27.70
C PRO A 71 21.44 28.34 26.78
N ILE A 72 21.92 28.59 25.55
CA ILE A 72 22.19 27.54 24.55
C ILE A 72 23.30 26.61 25.04
N ASP A 73 24.43 27.18 25.49
CA ASP A 73 25.55 26.40 26.02
C ASP A 73 25.14 25.58 27.23
N ARG A 74 24.34 26.15 28.14
CA ARG A 74 23.80 25.41 29.29
C ARG A 74 22.93 24.23 28.86
N ALA A 75 21.88 24.49 28.08
CA ALA A 75 20.92 23.48 27.65
C ALA A 75 21.58 22.36 26.85
N MET A 76 22.49 22.68 25.92
CA MET A 76 23.22 21.66 25.15
C MET A 76 23.99 20.68 26.03
N ASN A 77 24.68 21.18 27.06
CA ASN A 77 25.47 20.32 27.93
C ASN A 77 24.56 19.51 28.87
N CYS A 78 23.43 20.06 29.31
CA CYS A 78 22.41 19.29 30.02
C CYS A 78 21.80 18.18 29.14
N MET A 79 21.55 18.44 27.86
CA MET A 79 21.11 17.41 26.90
C MET A 79 22.18 16.32 26.68
N ALA A 80 23.48 16.66 26.73
CA ALA A 80 24.56 15.68 26.65
C ALA A 80 24.66 14.80 27.91
N ILE A 81 24.35 15.35 29.09
CA ILE A 81 24.20 14.58 30.33
C ILE A 81 23.01 13.63 30.21
N LEU A 82 21.87 14.11 29.70
CA LEU A 82 20.68 13.30 29.47
C LEU A 82 20.95 12.13 28.50
N ASP A 83 21.59 12.38 27.37
CA ASP A 83 22.02 11.34 26.42
C ASP A 83 22.90 10.29 27.09
N SER A 84 23.87 10.73 27.91
CA SER A 84 24.73 9.82 28.68
C SER A 84 23.95 9.01 29.72
N ALA A 85 22.93 9.59 30.35
CA ALA A 85 22.05 8.91 31.29
C ALA A 85 21.19 7.84 30.59
N CYS A 86 20.60 8.16 29.44
CA CYS A 86 19.86 7.22 28.61
C CYS A 86 20.71 6.02 28.18
N GLN A 87 21.98 6.23 27.82
CA GLN A 87 22.88 5.15 27.41
C GLN A 87 23.29 4.24 28.59
N GLN A 88 23.24 4.73 29.83
CA GLN A 88 23.68 4.01 31.03
C GLN A 88 22.53 3.39 31.82
N SER A 89 21.29 3.83 31.59
CA SER A 89 20.13 3.43 32.39
C SER A 89 19.87 1.93 32.38
N ASP A 90 20.20 1.22 31.31
CA ASP A 90 19.99 -0.24 31.27
C ASP A 90 20.97 -1.01 32.17
N SER A 91 22.13 -0.42 32.49
CA SER A 91 23.11 -0.99 33.41
C SER A 91 22.95 -0.55 34.86
N ASP A 92 22.19 0.53 35.12
CA ASP A 92 21.95 1.09 36.46
C ASP A 92 20.45 1.33 36.69
N PRO A 93 19.76 0.40 37.37
CA PRO A 93 18.32 0.52 37.68
C PRO A 93 17.97 1.76 38.51
N SER A 94 18.89 2.24 39.36
CA SER A 94 18.65 3.41 40.21
C SER A 94 18.64 4.68 39.36
N LEU A 95 19.59 4.79 38.43
CA LEU A 95 19.65 5.87 37.45
C LEU A 95 18.43 5.83 36.51
N LYS A 96 18.04 4.64 36.03
CA LYS A 96 16.85 4.46 35.17
C LYS A 96 15.58 4.95 35.85
N THR A 97 15.38 4.58 37.12
CA THR A 97 14.20 4.99 37.90
C THR A 97 14.14 6.51 38.04
N ALA A 98 15.24 7.14 38.47
CA ALA A 98 15.29 8.60 38.58
C ALA A 98 15.09 9.31 37.22
N LEU A 99 15.67 8.75 36.15
CA LEU A 99 15.50 9.27 34.79
C LEU A 99 14.06 9.23 34.32
N ILE A 100 13.36 8.13 34.57
CA ILE A 100 11.94 7.98 34.25
C ILE A 100 11.10 9.03 34.99
N ASP A 101 11.30 9.17 36.30
CA ASP A 101 10.52 10.10 37.12
C ASP A 101 10.75 11.56 36.66
N HIS A 102 12.01 11.95 36.42
CA HIS A 102 12.31 13.28 35.89
C HIS A 102 11.77 13.52 34.49
N LEU A 103 11.83 12.52 33.59
CA LEU A 103 11.30 12.64 32.23
C LEU A 103 9.79 12.88 32.27
N ILE A 104 9.05 12.15 33.11
CA ILE A 104 7.59 12.32 33.26
C ILE A 104 7.26 13.74 33.74
N GLU A 105 7.99 14.23 34.75
CA GLU A 105 7.75 15.55 35.33
C GLU A 105 8.15 16.72 34.41
N ASN A 106 9.13 16.52 33.51
CA ASN A 106 9.77 17.60 32.76
C ASN A 106 9.72 17.44 31.24
N VAL A 107 8.88 16.55 30.70
CA VAL A 107 8.86 16.22 29.26
C VAL A 107 8.64 17.46 28.39
N ASP A 108 7.74 18.35 28.80
CA ASP A 108 7.42 19.59 28.09
C ASP A 108 8.61 20.55 28.05
N GLY A 109 9.28 20.74 29.20
CA GLY A 109 10.48 21.59 29.29
C GLY A 109 11.59 21.11 28.40
N MET A 110 11.87 19.80 28.43
CA MET A 110 12.83 19.17 27.53
C MET A 110 12.45 19.40 26.06
N CYS A 111 11.18 19.17 25.69
CA CYS A 111 10.69 19.35 24.33
C CYS A 111 10.81 20.83 23.86
N CYS A 112 10.51 21.79 24.73
CA CYS A 112 10.69 23.22 24.48
C CYS A 112 12.17 23.59 24.27
N TRP A 113 13.07 23.04 25.08
CA TRP A 113 14.51 23.26 24.92
C TRP A 113 15.07 22.70 23.62
N ILE A 114 14.71 21.46 23.27
CA ILE A 114 15.13 20.88 21.98
C ILE A 114 14.62 21.76 20.84
N ARG A 115 13.35 22.19 20.89
CA ARG A 115 12.77 23.10 19.88
C ARG A 115 13.54 24.41 19.78
N PHE A 116 13.89 25.01 20.92
CA PHE A 116 14.68 26.23 20.97
C PHE A 116 16.07 26.03 20.36
N LEU A 117 16.77 24.94 20.72
CA LEU A 117 18.08 24.61 20.15
C LEU A 117 18.03 24.40 18.63
N LEU A 118 16.93 23.87 18.09
CA LEU A 118 16.73 23.71 16.65
C LEU A 118 16.48 25.03 15.89
N LEU A 119 16.15 26.14 16.58
CA LEU A 119 15.97 27.45 15.96
C LEU A 119 17.29 28.17 15.66
N PHE A 120 18.37 27.82 16.35
CA PHE A 120 19.63 28.57 16.31
C PHE A 120 20.83 27.72 15.86
N PRO A 121 20.79 27.11 14.65
CA PRO A 121 21.92 26.33 14.14
C PRO A 121 23.21 27.16 14.02
N ASP A 122 23.08 28.47 13.75
CA ASP A 122 24.20 29.38 13.51
C ASP A 122 24.89 29.90 14.77
N VAL A 123 24.18 29.87 15.91
CA VAL A 123 24.72 30.31 17.21
C VAL A 123 25.58 29.21 17.83
N LEU A 124 25.50 28.00 17.30
CA LEU A 124 26.37 26.90 17.69
C LEU A 124 27.82 27.22 17.26
N PRO A 125 28.83 27.02 18.14
CA PRO A 125 30.24 27.22 17.82
C PRO A 125 30.63 26.59 16.47
N ALA A 126 31.58 27.17 15.74
CA ALA A 126 31.87 26.78 14.34
C ALA A 126 32.21 25.30 14.08
N TRP A 127 32.60 24.57 15.12
CA TRP A 127 32.87 23.12 15.10
C TRP A 127 31.62 22.26 15.41
N LYS A 128 30.47 22.88 15.65
CA LYS A 128 29.14 22.32 15.91
C LYS A 128 28.10 22.69 14.84
N HIS A 129 28.50 23.26 13.69
CA HIS A 129 27.60 23.51 12.54
C HIS A 129 27.08 22.24 11.84
N ASP A 130 27.29 21.06 12.42
CA ASP A 130 26.63 19.84 11.97
C ASP A 130 25.16 19.85 12.43
N VAL A 131 24.35 20.62 11.71
CA VAL A 131 22.90 20.70 11.90
C VAL A 131 22.29 19.31 11.84
N LEU A 132 22.70 18.50 10.86
CA LEU A 132 22.25 17.12 10.69
C LEU A 132 22.61 16.25 11.90
N GLY A 133 23.86 16.28 12.36
CA GLY A 133 24.31 15.51 13.52
C GLY A 133 23.64 15.95 14.82
N SER A 134 23.31 17.23 14.98
CA SER A 134 22.56 17.72 16.15
C SER A 134 21.09 17.30 16.08
N HIS A 135 20.48 17.38 14.90
CA HIS A 135 19.13 16.89 14.63
C HIS A 135 19.00 15.40 14.92
N ASN A 136 19.93 14.60 14.40
CA ASN A 136 19.98 13.15 14.58
C ASN A 136 20.21 12.75 16.03
N ARG A 137 21.08 13.46 16.78
CA ARG A 137 21.27 13.21 18.22
C ARG A 137 20.01 13.48 19.03
N ASN A 138 19.33 14.60 18.77
CA ASN A 138 18.05 14.88 19.43
C ASN A 138 16.99 13.81 19.11
N ALA A 139 16.88 13.41 17.84
CA ALA A 139 16.00 12.32 17.46
C ALA A 139 16.38 10.99 18.14
N ALA A 140 17.67 10.71 18.32
CA ALA A 140 18.15 9.51 19.01
C ALA A 140 17.73 9.50 20.48
N VAL A 141 17.96 10.60 21.20
CA VAL A 141 17.56 10.74 22.61
C VAL A 141 16.06 10.55 22.76
N LEU A 142 15.25 11.20 21.91
CA LEU A 142 13.79 11.05 21.93
C LEU A 142 13.35 9.62 21.61
N CYS A 143 14.00 8.96 20.65
CA CYS A 143 13.75 7.57 20.33
C CYS A 143 14.03 6.65 21.54
N THR A 144 15.16 6.85 22.22
CA THR A 144 15.50 6.07 23.43
C THR A 144 14.50 6.30 24.56
N ILE A 145 14.06 7.55 24.75
CA ILE A 145 13.02 7.91 25.73
C ILE A 145 11.71 7.17 25.45
N LEU A 146 11.27 7.11 24.19
CA LEU A 146 10.03 6.42 23.78
C LEU A 146 10.08 4.91 24.02
N TYR A 147 11.26 4.29 23.99
CA TYR A 147 11.44 2.85 24.26
C TYR A 147 11.73 2.53 25.72
N MET A 148 11.90 3.53 26.60
CA MET A 148 12.42 3.31 27.95
C MET A 148 11.42 2.62 28.89
N GLN A 149 10.19 3.14 28.99
CA GLN A 149 9.10 2.59 29.79
C GLN A 149 7.75 3.16 29.34
N ASP A 150 6.68 2.40 29.50
CA ASP A 150 5.31 2.80 29.11
C ASP A 150 4.85 4.11 29.77
N ARG A 151 5.17 4.34 31.05
CA ARG A 151 4.81 5.59 31.74
C ARG A 151 5.45 6.84 31.10
N VAL A 152 6.68 6.72 30.60
CA VAL A 152 7.39 7.82 29.89
C VAL A 152 6.77 8.03 28.53
N TYR A 153 6.45 6.94 27.82
CA TYR A 153 5.73 6.99 26.56
C TYR A 153 4.37 7.70 26.71
N ASP A 154 3.59 7.33 27.74
CA ASP A 154 2.28 7.92 28.03
C ASP A 154 2.37 9.43 28.33
N ALA A 155 3.36 9.83 29.12
CA ALA A 155 3.64 11.25 29.38
C ALA A 155 4.00 11.99 28.07
N TYR A 156 4.83 11.37 27.22
CA TYR A 156 5.23 11.96 25.95
C TYR A 156 4.06 12.16 24.98
N ILE A 157 3.20 11.14 24.79
CA ILE A 157 2.07 11.24 23.86
C ILE A 157 0.94 12.14 24.38
N SER A 158 0.87 12.35 25.70
CA SER A 158 -0.07 13.29 26.32
C SER A 158 0.36 14.75 26.13
N SER A 159 1.64 14.99 25.81
CA SER A 159 2.19 16.32 25.54
C SER A 159 2.04 16.72 24.06
N THR A 160 1.27 17.78 23.82
CA THR A 160 1.19 18.39 22.47
C THR A 160 2.53 18.97 22.02
N GLU A 161 3.37 19.44 22.95
CA GLU A 161 4.68 20.03 22.65
C GLU A 161 5.67 18.99 22.13
N CYS A 162 5.57 17.76 22.65
CA CYS A 162 6.41 16.65 22.23
C CYS A 162 5.98 16.06 20.88
N ILE A 163 4.68 15.91 20.62
CA ILE A 163 4.19 15.55 19.28
C ILE A 163 4.60 16.61 18.24
N ASP A 164 4.48 17.90 18.59
CA ASP A 164 4.91 19.00 17.73
C ASP A 164 6.41 19.01 17.46
N LEU A 165 7.22 18.68 18.47
CA LEU A 165 8.66 18.54 18.30
C LEU A 165 8.99 17.37 17.38
N ALA A 166 8.35 16.21 17.55
CA ALA A 166 8.54 15.05 16.67
C ALA A 166 8.21 15.38 15.22
N LEU A 167 7.07 16.05 14.97
CA LEU A 167 6.68 16.53 13.64
C LEU A 167 7.68 17.54 13.08
N ARG A 168 8.13 18.49 13.90
CA ARG A 168 9.12 19.49 13.49
C ARG A 168 10.46 18.85 13.12
N LEU A 169 10.89 17.85 13.88
CA LEU A 169 12.08 17.06 13.57
C LEU A 169 11.88 16.30 12.25
N TRP A 170 10.70 15.71 12.06
CA TRP A 170 10.36 14.96 10.84
C TRP A 170 10.35 15.81 9.57
N PHE A 171 9.82 17.04 9.66
CA PHE A 171 9.65 17.97 8.54
C PHE A 171 10.83 18.90 8.29
N ARG A 172 11.91 18.80 9.06
CA ARG A 172 13.03 19.71 8.91
C ARG A 172 13.73 19.51 7.57
N GLU A 173 13.84 20.60 6.83
CA GLU A 173 14.60 20.71 5.59
C GLU A 173 15.90 21.52 5.85
N ASP A 174 16.89 21.28 5.00
CA ASP A 174 18.11 22.09 4.92
C ASP A 174 17.87 23.37 4.08
N GLU A 175 18.95 24.11 3.83
CA GLU A 175 18.92 25.34 3.03
C GLU A 175 18.50 25.12 1.57
N ASN A 176 18.66 23.90 1.05
CA ASN A 176 18.26 23.50 -0.30
C ASN A 176 16.83 22.97 -0.35
N GLN A 177 16.05 23.14 0.73
CA GLN A 177 14.71 22.55 0.88
C GLN A 177 14.72 21.02 0.87
N GLU A 178 15.87 20.40 1.14
CA GLU A 178 16.01 18.96 1.19
C GLU A 178 15.82 18.43 2.61
N LEU A 179 14.98 17.41 2.78
CA LEU A 179 14.68 16.86 4.11
C LEU A 179 15.96 16.37 4.78
N LEU A 180 16.23 16.78 6.02
CA LEU A 180 17.39 16.28 6.75
C LEU A 180 17.35 14.75 6.83
N PHE A 181 18.38 14.13 6.28
CA PHE A 181 18.43 12.70 5.98
C PHE A 181 19.84 12.16 6.16
N ASP A 182 19.95 11.04 6.88
CA ASP A 182 21.20 10.30 7.04
C ASP A 182 20.89 8.79 7.00
N THR A 183 21.40 8.08 5.99
CA THR A 183 21.23 6.62 5.92
C THR A 183 21.90 5.87 7.06
N LYS A 184 22.92 6.44 7.69
CA LYS A 184 23.66 5.80 8.79
C LYS A 184 22.96 5.98 10.13
N ASN A 185 22.18 7.05 10.27
CA ASN A 185 21.46 7.36 11.49
C ASN A 185 19.95 7.18 11.28
N ARG A 186 19.42 6.06 11.79
CA ARG A 186 18.00 5.69 11.70
C ARG A 186 17.14 6.34 12.79
N SER A 187 17.69 7.21 13.65
CA SER A 187 16.97 7.68 14.83
C SER A 187 15.69 8.44 14.50
N LEU A 188 15.65 9.19 13.40
CA LEU A 188 14.46 9.95 13.03
C LEU A 188 13.27 9.08 12.60
N PRO A 189 13.38 8.14 11.63
CA PRO A 189 12.29 7.21 11.34
C PRO A 189 12.00 6.25 12.50
N LEU A 190 13.00 5.85 13.30
CA LEU A 190 12.76 5.02 14.48
C LEU A 190 11.97 5.76 15.55
N MET A 191 12.23 7.05 15.78
CA MET A 191 11.43 7.89 16.69
C MET A 191 9.98 7.97 16.22
N MET A 192 9.74 8.26 14.93
CA MET A 192 8.38 8.31 14.40
C MET A 192 7.68 6.95 14.44
N TYR A 193 8.41 5.88 14.14
CA TYR A 193 7.90 4.52 14.25
C TYR A 193 7.55 4.16 15.69
N ALA A 194 8.42 4.43 16.65
CA ALA A 194 8.17 4.22 18.07
C ALA A 194 6.88 4.92 18.50
N LEU A 195 6.68 6.16 18.07
CA LEU A 195 5.50 6.96 18.36
C LEU A 195 4.20 6.36 17.81
N ILE A 196 4.22 5.77 16.62
CA ILE A 196 2.99 5.23 15.98
C ILE A 196 2.81 3.71 16.10
N SER A 197 3.82 3.01 16.62
CA SER A 197 3.77 1.56 16.80
C SER A 197 2.78 1.10 17.86
N ARG A 198 2.34 2.03 18.73
CA ARG A 198 1.28 1.81 19.71
C ARG A 198 0.06 2.66 19.37
N GLU A 199 -1.13 2.10 19.54
CA GLU A 199 -2.41 2.70 19.17
C GLU A 199 -2.60 4.11 19.74
N ALA A 200 -2.32 4.31 21.03
CA ALA A 200 -2.48 5.62 21.68
C ALA A 200 -1.59 6.72 21.06
N GLY A 201 -0.36 6.40 20.66
CA GLY A 201 0.53 7.38 20.03
C GLY A 201 0.20 7.61 18.55
N LEU A 202 -0.26 6.57 17.84
CA LEU A 202 -0.84 6.73 16.50
C LEU A 202 -2.01 7.72 16.53
N HIS A 203 -2.95 7.57 17.47
CA HIS A 203 -4.08 8.49 17.62
C HIS A 203 -3.63 9.91 17.98
N ALA A 204 -2.70 10.06 18.94
CA ALA A 204 -2.17 11.37 19.32
C ALA A 204 -1.53 12.09 18.11
N LEU A 205 -0.71 11.36 17.34
CA LEU A 205 -0.07 11.90 16.14
C LEU A 205 -1.09 12.26 15.05
N VAL A 206 -2.01 11.36 14.72
CA VAL A 206 -3.03 11.58 13.67
C VAL A 206 -3.91 12.76 14.01
N ASN A 207 -4.40 12.85 15.25
CA ASN A 207 -5.20 13.99 15.72
C ASN A 207 -4.44 15.31 15.53
N ARG A 208 -3.15 15.34 15.93
CA ARG A 208 -2.34 16.55 15.79
C ARG A 208 -2.07 16.94 14.34
N ILE A 209 -1.82 15.95 13.47
CA ILE A 209 -1.59 16.18 12.04
C ILE A 209 -2.86 16.72 11.36
N VAL A 210 -4.03 16.17 11.69
CA VAL A 210 -5.32 16.62 11.15
C VAL A 210 -5.65 18.02 11.64
N GLU A 211 -5.52 18.28 12.96
CA GLU A 211 -5.74 19.59 13.57
C GLU A 211 -4.89 20.68 12.88
N LYS A 212 -3.61 20.39 12.63
CA LYS A 212 -2.68 21.31 11.97
C LYS A 212 -2.70 21.27 10.44
N ARG A 213 -3.56 20.44 9.83
CA ARG A 213 -3.67 20.24 8.37
C ARG A 213 -2.34 19.83 7.71
N LEU A 214 -1.54 19.01 8.40
CA LEU A 214 -0.20 18.58 7.98
C LEU A 214 -0.20 17.27 7.19
N VAL A 215 -1.36 16.68 6.88
CA VAL A 215 -1.45 15.35 6.25
C VAL A 215 -0.65 15.28 4.94
N GLY A 216 -0.83 16.25 4.05
CA GLY A 216 -0.11 16.28 2.77
C GLY A 216 1.41 16.41 2.95
N GLN A 217 1.84 17.14 3.99
CA GLN A 217 3.26 17.29 4.33
C GLN A 217 3.83 15.99 4.92
N LEU A 218 3.08 15.29 5.78
CA LEU A 218 3.44 13.96 6.29
C LEU A 218 3.66 12.98 5.15
N ALA A 219 2.66 12.85 4.27
CA ALA A 219 2.72 11.91 3.15
C ALA A 219 3.89 12.25 2.22
N SER A 220 4.04 13.52 1.83
CA SER A 220 5.16 13.97 0.98
C SER A 220 6.52 13.73 1.63
N SER A 221 6.65 13.96 2.94
CA SER A 221 7.91 13.74 3.67
C SER A 221 8.31 12.27 3.69
N ILE A 222 7.38 11.36 3.96
CA ILE A 222 7.64 9.92 3.91
C ILE A 222 8.10 9.50 2.50
N ILE A 223 7.41 9.96 1.46
CA ILE A 223 7.75 9.64 0.06
C ILE A 223 9.12 10.16 -0.34
N ARG A 224 9.41 11.44 -0.06
CA ARG A 224 10.73 12.04 -0.34
C ARG A 224 11.84 11.30 0.39
N ARG A 225 11.61 10.87 1.64
CA ARG A 225 12.57 10.03 2.37
C ARG A 225 12.77 8.67 1.69
N ALA A 226 11.71 8.01 1.25
CA ALA A 226 11.83 6.73 0.52
C ALA A 226 12.64 6.87 -0.78
N GLN A 227 12.38 7.93 -1.55
CA GLN A 227 13.13 8.25 -2.77
C GLN A 227 14.62 8.47 -2.46
N ARG A 228 14.94 9.33 -1.48
CA ARG A 228 16.33 9.59 -1.05
C ARG A 228 17.05 8.34 -0.55
N VAL A 229 16.35 7.46 0.18
CA VAL A 229 16.89 6.16 0.63
C VAL A 229 17.24 5.27 -0.57
N SER A 230 16.38 5.23 -1.59
CA SER A 230 16.63 4.41 -2.78
C SER A 230 17.76 4.91 -3.68
N GLU A 231 18.08 6.20 -3.59
CA GLU A 231 19.15 6.88 -4.35
C GLU A 231 20.46 7.02 -3.56
N ALA A 232 20.48 6.62 -2.29
CA ALA A 232 21.62 6.86 -1.41
C ALA A 232 22.89 6.14 -1.90
N PRO A 233 24.05 6.82 -2.00
CA PRO A 233 25.31 6.20 -2.41
C PRO A 233 25.75 5.04 -1.50
N SER A 234 25.36 5.08 -0.22
CA SER A 234 25.62 4.02 0.76
C SER A 234 24.99 2.68 0.36
N LEU A 235 23.95 2.68 -0.46
CA LEU A 235 23.30 1.46 -0.95
C LEU A 235 24.26 0.52 -1.71
N ALA A 236 25.27 1.09 -2.39
CA ALA A 236 26.29 0.30 -3.09
C ALA A 236 27.33 -0.31 -2.14
N VAL A 237 27.49 0.21 -0.93
CA VAL A 237 28.53 -0.19 0.04
C VAL A 237 27.95 -1.01 1.20
N GLU A 238 26.87 -0.50 1.80
CA GLU A 238 26.25 -1.02 3.01
C GLU A 238 24.72 -0.91 2.91
N PRO A 239 24.05 -1.89 2.26
CA PRO A 239 22.60 -1.80 1.97
C PRO A 239 21.71 -2.09 3.19
N THR A 240 22.21 -2.74 4.25
CA THR A 240 21.40 -3.18 5.41
C THR A 240 20.72 -2.00 6.14
N PRO A 241 21.42 -0.91 6.50
CA PRO A 241 20.78 0.26 7.11
C PRO A 241 19.72 0.90 6.21
N VAL A 242 19.99 0.95 4.89
CA VAL A 242 19.08 1.50 3.88
C VAL A 242 17.79 0.67 3.78
N LEU A 243 17.92 -0.65 3.75
CA LEU A 243 16.80 -1.60 3.73
C LEU A 243 15.96 -1.52 5.01
N SER A 244 16.63 -1.44 6.17
CA SER A 244 15.95 -1.26 7.45
C SER A 244 15.19 0.06 7.49
N TYR A 245 15.78 1.16 7.02
CA TYR A 245 15.11 2.46 6.93
C TYR A 245 13.86 2.36 6.05
N MET A 246 13.98 1.75 4.86
CA MET A 246 12.84 1.57 3.94
C MET A 246 11.73 0.76 4.59
N ARG A 247 12.07 -0.32 5.30
CA ARG A 247 11.10 -1.12 6.07
C ARG A 247 10.39 -0.27 7.12
N THR A 248 11.12 0.54 7.89
CA THR A 248 10.50 1.45 8.87
C THR A 248 9.51 2.39 8.21
N LEU A 249 9.85 2.99 7.06
CA LEU A 249 8.92 3.85 6.32
C LEU A 249 7.66 3.11 5.85
N THR A 250 7.81 1.92 5.26
CA THR A 250 6.64 1.15 4.80
C THR A 250 5.77 0.71 5.96
N SER A 251 6.36 0.29 7.07
CA SER A 251 5.64 -0.06 8.29
C SER A 251 4.92 1.16 8.90
N MET A 252 5.52 2.36 8.82
CA MET A 252 4.86 3.59 9.26
C MET A 252 3.60 3.91 8.45
N ILE A 253 3.69 3.84 7.12
CA ILE A 253 2.52 4.02 6.24
C ILE A 253 1.47 2.99 6.57
N SER A 254 1.90 1.76 6.74
CA SER A 254 1.11 0.63 7.19
C SER A 254 0.28 0.96 8.44
N PHE A 255 0.88 1.53 9.49
CA PHE A 255 0.15 1.95 10.70
C PHE A 255 -0.81 3.12 10.41
N LEU A 256 -0.37 4.09 9.60
CA LEU A 256 -1.19 5.24 9.23
C LEU A 256 -2.39 4.88 8.36
N MET A 257 -2.34 3.81 7.57
CA MET A 257 -3.49 3.34 6.79
C MET A 257 -4.49 2.55 7.65
N ASP A 258 -4.06 2.00 8.78
CA ASP A 258 -4.92 1.24 9.69
C ASP A 258 -5.76 2.15 10.63
N CYS A 259 -5.48 3.45 10.72
CA CYS A 259 -6.18 4.36 11.65
C CYS A 259 -7.60 4.78 11.21
N ASP A 260 -8.13 4.20 10.12
CA ASP A 260 -9.43 4.50 9.50
C ASP A 260 -9.76 6.00 9.37
N ASN A 261 -8.73 6.82 9.13
CA ASN A 261 -8.87 8.26 8.96
C ASN A 261 -8.89 8.65 7.48
N GLU A 262 -10.03 9.16 7.00
CA GLU A 262 -10.23 9.50 5.58
C GLU A 262 -9.28 10.62 5.10
N ASP A 263 -8.91 11.57 5.96
CA ASP A 263 -8.00 12.66 5.60
C ASP A 263 -6.59 12.12 5.36
N ILE A 264 -6.11 11.22 6.22
CA ILE A 264 -4.83 10.52 6.04
C ILE A 264 -4.83 9.80 4.68
N MET A 265 -5.84 8.97 4.40
CA MET A 265 -5.97 8.25 3.13
C MET A 265 -5.96 9.18 1.92
N LYS A 266 -6.74 10.27 1.97
CA LYS A 266 -6.79 11.28 0.89
C LYS A 266 -5.45 11.97 0.68
N GLY A 267 -4.75 12.30 1.75
CA GLY A 267 -3.44 12.96 1.66
C GLY A 267 -2.38 12.06 1.06
N PHE A 268 -2.36 10.78 1.40
CA PHE A 268 -1.47 9.78 0.80
C PHE A 268 -1.83 9.52 -0.68
N ALA A 269 -3.12 9.37 -1.00
CA ALA A 269 -3.57 9.21 -2.38
C ALA A 269 -3.19 10.42 -3.26
N LYS A 270 -3.31 11.65 -2.73
CA LYS A 270 -2.95 12.88 -3.46
C LYS A 270 -1.48 12.94 -3.87
N VAL A 271 -0.59 12.30 -3.12
CA VAL A 271 0.86 12.25 -3.44
C VAL A 271 1.26 10.97 -4.18
N HIS A 272 0.29 10.18 -4.68
CA HIS A 272 0.55 8.90 -5.37
C HIS A 272 1.50 7.98 -4.58
N TYR A 273 1.31 7.90 -3.27
CA TYR A 273 2.27 7.28 -2.37
C TYR A 273 2.66 5.85 -2.79
N LEU A 274 1.72 5.08 -3.33
CA LEU A 274 1.93 3.71 -3.81
C LEU A 274 2.89 3.65 -4.98
N ARG A 275 2.66 4.51 -5.98
CA ARG A 275 3.53 4.62 -7.14
C ARG A 275 4.93 4.99 -6.71
N GLU A 276 5.08 6.03 -5.89
CA GLU A 276 6.39 6.55 -5.51
C GLU A 276 7.18 5.57 -4.62
N LEU A 277 6.53 4.89 -3.68
CA LEU A 277 7.17 3.84 -2.87
C LEU A 277 7.56 2.64 -3.71
N CYS A 278 6.66 2.21 -4.59
CA CYS A 278 6.94 1.09 -5.46
C CYS A 278 8.12 1.41 -6.39
N THR A 279 8.18 2.63 -6.94
CA THR A 279 9.34 3.13 -7.70
C THR A 279 10.62 3.10 -6.86
N SER A 280 10.55 3.52 -5.60
CA SER A 280 11.70 3.51 -4.68
C SER A 280 12.17 2.09 -4.39
N LEU A 281 11.26 1.14 -4.13
CA LEU A 281 11.56 -0.29 -3.92
C LEU A 281 12.09 -0.95 -5.19
N ASN A 282 11.51 -0.63 -6.35
CA ASN A 282 11.95 -1.07 -7.67
C ASN A 282 13.41 -0.65 -7.90
N THR A 283 13.73 0.63 -7.69
CA THR A 283 15.08 1.19 -7.77
C THR A 283 16.05 0.51 -6.80
N LEU A 284 15.65 0.39 -5.53
CA LEU A 284 16.42 -0.28 -4.48
C LEU A 284 16.79 -1.72 -4.89
N SER A 285 15.81 -2.47 -5.41
CA SER A 285 16.02 -3.86 -5.84
C SER A 285 16.97 -3.99 -7.04
N ILE A 286 17.01 -3.01 -7.94
CA ILE A 286 17.95 -3.00 -9.08
C ILE A 286 19.38 -2.84 -8.55
N THR A 287 19.61 -1.87 -7.67
CA THR A 287 20.93 -1.62 -7.10
C THR A 287 21.40 -2.79 -6.24
N ILE A 288 20.52 -3.36 -5.41
CA ILE A 288 20.83 -4.54 -4.59
C ILE A 288 21.10 -5.76 -5.48
N GLN A 289 20.31 -6.00 -6.53
CA GLN A 289 20.57 -7.11 -7.45
C GLN A 289 21.95 -6.98 -8.11
N LYS A 290 22.38 -5.76 -8.43
CA LYS A 290 23.67 -5.47 -9.05
C LYS A 290 24.86 -5.63 -8.10
N HIS A 291 24.74 -5.16 -6.86
CA HIS A 291 25.88 -5.04 -5.94
C HIS A 291 25.85 -6.05 -4.77
N HIS A 292 24.66 -6.48 -4.35
CA HIS A 292 24.42 -7.21 -3.10
C HIS A 292 23.33 -8.29 -3.26
N LYS A 293 23.42 -9.10 -4.31
CA LYS A 293 22.35 -10.04 -4.71
C LYS A 293 21.83 -10.94 -3.58
N GLN A 294 22.68 -11.32 -2.64
CA GLN A 294 22.34 -12.12 -1.46
C GLN A 294 21.34 -11.42 -0.51
N LEU A 295 21.30 -10.09 -0.51
CA LEU A 295 20.40 -9.27 0.31
C LEU A 295 19.10 -8.89 -0.41
N LEU A 296 18.89 -9.34 -1.65
CA LEU A 296 17.70 -9.00 -2.44
C LEU A 296 16.40 -9.42 -1.74
N HIS A 297 16.41 -10.52 -1.00
CA HIS A 297 15.27 -10.99 -0.22
C HIS A 297 14.82 -9.99 0.87
N MET A 298 15.69 -9.08 1.33
CA MET A 298 15.35 -8.07 2.33
C MET A 298 14.48 -6.94 1.78
N VAL A 299 14.33 -6.82 0.44
CA VAL A 299 13.36 -5.90 -0.18
C VAL A 299 11.94 -6.46 -0.08
N TYR A 300 11.78 -7.75 0.21
CA TYR A 300 10.49 -8.40 0.25
C TYR A 300 9.58 -7.92 1.41
N PRO A 301 10.04 -7.84 2.68
CA PRO A 301 9.21 -7.36 3.78
C PRO A 301 8.56 -5.98 3.53
N PRO A 302 9.27 -4.91 3.11
CA PRO A 302 8.62 -3.62 2.85
C PRO A 302 7.60 -3.69 1.70
N LEU A 303 7.86 -4.53 0.68
CA LEU A 303 6.90 -4.76 -0.40
C LEU A 303 5.66 -5.48 0.11
N HIS A 304 5.84 -6.54 0.91
CA HIS A 304 4.74 -7.27 1.52
C HIS A 304 3.89 -6.37 2.42
N ASP A 305 4.51 -5.55 3.27
CA ASP A 305 3.81 -4.59 4.13
C ASP A 305 2.96 -3.61 3.31
N LEU A 306 3.50 -3.12 2.20
CA LEU A 306 2.79 -2.26 1.26
C LEU A 306 1.58 -3.01 0.66
N PHE A 307 1.77 -4.23 0.19
CA PHE A 307 0.69 -5.04 -0.40
C PHE A 307 -0.40 -5.38 0.61
N THR A 308 -0.08 -6.11 1.66
CA THR A 308 -1.05 -6.66 2.62
C THR A 308 -2.01 -5.60 3.16
N ARG A 309 -1.58 -4.34 3.28
CA ARG A 309 -2.43 -3.26 3.80
C ARG A 309 -3.12 -2.43 2.74
N THR A 310 -2.49 -2.21 1.59
CA THR A 310 -3.19 -1.56 0.46
C THR A 310 -4.36 -2.41 -0.03
N LEU A 311 -4.26 -3.73 0.11
CA LEU A 311 -5.34 -4.66 -0.19
C LEU A 311 -6.48 -4.61 0.83
N LYS A 312 -6.20 -4.22 2.08
CA LYS A 312 -7.25 -3.92 3.06
C LYS A 312 -8.04 -2.67 2.70
N ALA A 313 -7.47 -1.74 1.92
CA ALA A 313 -8.17 -0.56 1.42
C ALA A 313 -9.13 -0.93 0.25
N ARG A 314 -10.23 -1.59 0.61
CA ARG A 314 -11.16 -2.32 -0.30
C ARG A 314 -11.79 -1.46 -1.41
N THR A 315 -11.83 -0.14 -1.26
CA THR A 315 -12.60 0.78 -2.12
C THR A 315 -11.82 1.36 -3.30
N HIS A 316 -10.52 1.03 -3.42
CA HIS A 316 -9.62 1.66 -4.40
C HIS A 316 -8.74 0.68 -5.19
N VAL A 317 -9.13 -0.60 -5.27
CA VAL A 317 -8.30 -1.65 -5.88
C VAL A 317 -7.75 -1.26 -7.25
N VAL A 318 -8.56 -0.68 -8.14
CA VAL A 318 -8.13 -0.30 -9.49
C VAL A 318 -7.06 0.77 -9.46
N ASP A 319 -7.27 1.86 -8.70
CA ASP A 319 -6.31 2.97 -8.63
C ASP A 319 -5.01 2.54 -7.94
N ILE A 320 -5.12 1.73 -6.88
CA ILE A 320 -3.99 1.12 -6.18
C ILE A 320 -3.13 0.32 -7.15
N TRP A 321 -3.74 -0.54 -7.95
CA TRP A 321 -3.01 -1.37 -8.90
C TRP A 321 -2.44 -0.60 -10.08
N VAL A 322 -3.13 0.44 -10.55
CA VAL A 322 -2.57 1.37 -11.54
C VAL A 322 -1.31 2.03 -10.98
N ASP A 323 -1.36 2.60 -9.77
CA ASP A 323 -0.19 3.22 -9.12
C ASP A 323 0.96 2.22 -8.94
N LEU A 324 0.68 0.98 -8.51
CA LEU A 324 1.70 -0.07 -8.37
C LEU A 324 2.34 -0.45 -9.71
N VAL A 325 1.54 -0.63 -10.76
CA VAL A 325 2.04 -0.93 -12.11
C VAL A 325 2.92 0.19 -12.62
N GLU A 326 2.50 1.45 -12.44
CA GLU A 326 3.29 2.65 -12.76
C GLU A 326 4.61 2.69 -11.99
N GLY A 327 4.59 2.30 -10.71
CA GLY A 327 5.77 2.24 -9.86
C GLY A 327 6.75 1.11 -10.18
N GLY A 328 6.44 0.25 -11.16
CA GLY A 328 7.33 -0.83 -11.56
C GLY A 328 7.23 -2.06 -10.67
N VAL A 329 6.05 -2.35 -10.13
CA VAL A 329 5.84 -3.49 -9.24
C VAL A 329 6.12 -4.85 -9.89
N VAL A 330 5.86 -4.95 -11.20
CA VAL A 330 6.04 -6.16 -12.00
C VAL A 330 7.52 -6.56 -12.11
N PRO A 331 8.43 -5.71 -12.63
CA PRO A 331 9.86 -6.04 -12.70
C PRO A 331 10.47 -6.15 -11.31
N LEU A 332 9.95 -5.43 -10.30
CA LEU A 332 10.31 -5.65 -8.91
C LEU A 332 10.02 -7.10 -8.49
N PHE A 333 8.79 -7.59 -8.68
CA PHE A 333 8.44 -8.98 -8.35
C PHE A 333 9.28 -9.99 -9.10
N ALA A 334 9.44 -9.84 -10.42
CA ALA A 334 10.24 -10.75 -11.23
C ALA A 334 11.70 -10.85 -10.75
N ARG A 335 12.25 -9.76 -10.17
CA ARG A 335 13.59 -9.77 -9.55
C ARG A 335 13.61 -10.42 -8.18
N LEU A 336 12.60 -10.19 -7.33
CA LEU A 336 12.59 -10.72 -5.96
C LEU A 336 12.28 -12.22 -5.91
N LEU A 337 11.43 -12.71 -6.80
CA LEU A 337 10.90 -14.07 -6.75
C LEU A 337 11.97 -15.18 -6.69
N PRO A 338 13.06 -15.15 -7.49
CA PRO A 338 14.13 -16.14 -7.39
C PRO A 338 14.92 -16.09 -6.07
N SER A 339 14.89 -14.96 -5.36
CA SER A 339 15.61 -14.80 -4.09
C SER A 339 14.86 -15.42 -2.91
N VAL A 340 13.52 -15.46 -2.96
CA VAL A 340 12.70 -16.04 -1.88
C VAL A 340 12.59 -17.56 -2.02
N GLN A 341 12.66 -18.11 -3.24
CA GLN A 341 12.55 -19.54 -3.52
C GLN A 341 13.74 -20.40 -3.03
N ARG A 342 14.90 -19.79 -2.74
CA ARG A 342 16.13 -20.54 -2.41
C ARG A 342 16.22 -21.04 -0.97
N ARG A 343 15.27 -20.69 -0.10
CA ARG A 343 15.18 -21.24 1.26
C ARG A 343 14.29 -22.49 1.19
N ALA A 344 14.90 -23.65 1.00
CA ALA A 344 14.25 -24.95 0.75
C ALA A 344 13.34 -25.44 1.91
N ASP A 345 13.48 -24.79 3.05
CA ASP A 345 12.85 -25.05 4.33
C ASP A 345 11.57 -24.21 4.56
N ILE A 346 11.23 -23.33 3.62
CA ILE A 346 10.00 -22.53 3.64
C ILE A 346 9.20 -22.89 2.38
N PRO A 347 7.96 -23.42 2.48
CA PRO A 347 7.10 -23.61 1.31
C PRO A 347 7.05 -22.31 0.49
N PRO A 348 6.84 -22.37 -0.85
CA PRO A 348 6.83 -21.17 -1.70
C PRO A 348 6.04 -20.10 -0.96
N PRO A 349 6.70 -18.97 -0.60
CA PRO A 349 6.23 -18.11 0.47
C PRO A 349 4.78 -17.77 0.18
N LEU A 350 3.87 -18.22 1.04
CA LEU A 350 2.45 -17.84 1.04
C LEU A 350 2.24 -16.41 0.52
N PRO A 351 3.02 -15.41 0.97
CA PRO A 351 2.83 -14.06 0.48
C PRO A 351 3.22 -13.79 -0.99
N ALA A 352 4.11 -14.56 -1.64
CA ALA A 352 4.33 -14.43 -3.10
C ALA A 352 3.15 -14.97 -3.90
N LEU A 353 2.57 -16.09 -3.45
CA LEU A 353 1.36 -16.63 -4.05
C LEU A 353 0.19 -15.65 -3.86
N SER A 354 0.03 -15.11 -2.65
CA SER A 354 -0.98 -14.08 -2.36
C SER A 354 -0.86 -12.92 -3.34
N ILE A 355 0.33 -12.35 -3.50
CA ILE A 355 0.57 -11.24 -4.43
C ILE A 355 0.18 -11.63 -5.87
N THR A 356 0.55 -12.81 -6.35
CA THR A 356 0.20 -13.23 -7.71
C THR A 356 -1.30 -13.46 -7.90
N THR A 357 -1.97 -14.00 -6.89
CA THR A 357 -3.43 -14.17 -6.88
C THR A 357 -4.13 -12.81 -6.89
N LEU A 358 -3.55 -11.82 -6.21
CA LEU A 358 -4.10 -10.47 -6.17
C LEU A 358 -3.83 -9.70 -7.47
N ALA A 359 -2.64 -9.85 -8.04
CA ALA A 359 -2.33 -9.35 -9.37
C ALA A 359 -3.31 -9.93 -10.38
N HIS A 360 -3.63 -11.22 -10.29
CA HIS A 360 -4.63 -11.85 -11.15
C HIS A 360 -6.00 -11.17 -11.02
N GLY A 361 -6.51 -10.99 -9.81
CA GLY A 361 -7.79 -10.29 -9.58
C GLY A 361 -7.77 -8.85 -10.13
N ALA A 362 -6.66 -8.13 -9.97
CA ALA A 362 -6.51 -6.77 -10.46
C ALA A 362 -6.41 -6.67 -11.99
N MET A 363 -5.78 -7.66 -12.61
CA MET A 363 -5.64 -7.79 -14.06
C MET A 363 -6.95 -8.16 -14.74
N THR A 364 -8.07 -8.22 -14.02
CA THR A 364 -9.40 -8.21 -14.62
C THR A 364 -9.84 -6.78 -14.98
N HIS A 365 -9.33 -5.76 -14.30
CA HIS A 365 -9.76 -4.39 -14.56
C HIS A 365 -9.08 -3.81 -15.81
N ARG A 366 -9.89 -3.25 -16.72
CA ARG A 366 -9.41 -2.66 -17.98
C ARG A 366 -8.26 -1.66 -17.77
N ARG A 367 -8.42 -0.74 -16.81
CA ARG A 367 -7.43 0.32 -16.54
C ARG A 367 -6.08 -0.26 -16.10
N VAL A 368 -6.10 -1.32 -15.30
CA VAL A 368 -4.88 -1.99 -14.82
C VAL A 368 -4.17 -2.66 -15.99
N ILE A 369 -4.90 -3.42 -16.81
CA ILE A 369 -4.35 -4.08 -18.01
C ILE A 369 -3.80 -3.06 -19.00
N GLN A 370 -4.56 -2.01 -19.31
CA GLN A 370 -4.12 -0.96 -20.22
C GLN A 370 -2.80 -0.36 -19.74
N ARG A 371 -2.73 -0.03 -18.44
CA ARG A 371 -1.51 0.52 -17.86
C ARG A 371 -0.35 -0.47 -17.90
N HIS A 372 -0.65 -1.75 -17.69
CA HIS A 372 0.32 -2.82 -17.78
C HIS A 372 0.93 -2.92 -19.20
N LEU A 373 0.09 -2.86 -20.23
CA LEU A 373 0.52 -2.93 -21.64
C LEU A 373 1.33 -1.70 -22.06
N GLU A 374 0.95 -0.51 -21.58
CA GLU A 374 1.70 0.73 -21.82
C GLU A 374 3.13 0.64 -21.24
N MET A 375 3.27 0.02 -20.07
CA MET A 375 4.56 -0.12 -19.38
C MET A 375 5.42 -1.28 -19.92
N TYR A 376 4.79 -2.35 -20.42
CA TYR A 376 5.48 -3.58 -20.82
C TYR A 376 5.01 -4.13 -22.17
N PRO A 377 5.09 -3.38 -23.29
CA PRO A 377 4.43 -3.73 -24.55
C PRO A 377 4.84 -5.09 -25.15
N SER A 378 6.03 -5.60 -24.84
CA SER A 378 6.52 -6.91 -25.33
C SER A 378 6.12 -8.10 -24.45
N GLY A 379 5.65 -7.87 -23.22
CA GLY A 379 5.39 -8.92 -22.23
C GLY A 379 6.61 -9.60 -21.63
N ASP A 380 7.79 -9.35 -22.21
CA ASP A 380 9.04 -9.85 -21.69
C ASP A 380 9.42 -9.05 -20.45
N VAL A 381 9.15 -9.62 -19.28
CA VAL A 381 9.65 -9.11 -18.00
C VAL A 381 11.00 -9.77 -17.69
N PRO A 382 12.12 -9.02 -17.68
CA PRO A 382 13.43 -9.60 -17.38
C PRO A 382 13.46 -10.31 -16.03
N GLY A 383 13.98 -11.54 -16.01
CA GLY A 383 14.10 -12.36 -14.79
C GLY A 383 12.97 -13.35 -14.56
N LEU A 384 11.80 -13.15 -15.17
CA LEU A 384 10.66 -14.03 -14.98
C LEU A 384 10.90 -15.45 -15.53
N LYS A 385 11.58 -15.57 -16.69
CA LYS A 385 11.97 -16.89 -17.27
C LYS A 385 12.86 -17.73 -16.35
N ARG A 386 13.43 -17.16 -15.28
CA ARG A 386 14.28 -17.84 -14.29
C ARG A 386 13.54 -18.22 -13.01
N CYS A 387 12.24 -17.93 -12.92
CA CYS A 387 11.41 -18.25 -11.77
C CYS A 387 10.81 -19.66 -11.87
N HIS A 388 10.22 -20.15 -10.76
CA HIS A 388 9.43 -21.39 -10.75
C HIS A 388 8.44 -21.47 -11.93
N SER A 389 8.26 -22.68 -12.47
CA SER A 389 7.43 -22.94 -13.64
C SER A 389 5.99 -22.45 -13.44
N GLU A 390 5.41 -22.64 -12.25
CA GLU A 390 4.03 -22.23 -11.94
C GLU A 390 3.86 -20.70 -11.98
N LEU A 391 4.79 -19.95 -11.38
CA LEU A 391 4.74 -18.49 -11.35
C LEU A 391 4.98 -17.89 -12.74
N THR A 392 5.92 -18.47 -13.49
CA THR A 392 6.15 -18.11 -14.89
C THR A 392 4.91 -18.42 -15.73
N ALA A 393 4.27 -19.56 -15.50
CA ALA A 393 3.02 -19.92 -16.15
C ALA A 393 1.90 -18.95 -15.78
N HIS A 394 1.78 -18.54 -14.51
CA HIS A 394 0.78 -17.57 -14.03
C HIS A 394 0.97 -16.18 -14.65
N TRP A 395 2.21 -15.73 -14.76
CA TRP A 395 2.51 -14.48 -15.44
C TRP A 395 2.24 -14.55 -16.94
N LYS A 396 2.71 -15.59 -17.61
CA LYS A 396 2.47 -15.80 -19.04
C LYS A 396 0.97 -15.79 -19.31
N ARG A 397 0.21 -16.45 -18.45
CA ARG A 397 -1.24 -16.43 -18.38
C ARG A 397 -1.81 -15.00 -18.26
N CYS A 398 -1.37 -14.22 -17.28
CA CYS A 398 -1.77 -12.82 -17.13
C CYS A 398 -1.43 -11.96 -18.36
N TRP A 399 -0.28 -12.22 -18.96
CA TRP A 399 0.17 -11.53 -20.16
C TRP A 399 -0.66 -11.91 -21.39
N GLU A 400 -1.01 -13.18 -21.57
CA GLU A 400 -1.90 -13.64 -22.62
C GLU A 400 -3.26 -12.92 -22.52
N MET A 401 -3.81 -12.76 -21.30
CA MET A 401 -5.01 -11.93 -21.05
C MET A 401 -4.81 -10.49 -21.52
N ALA A 402 -3.68 -9.88 -21.14
CA ALA A 402 -3.37 -8.52 -21.52
C ALA A 402 -3.22 -8.37 -23.05
N THR A 403 -2.59 -9.32 -23.74
CA THR A 403 -2.44 -9.25 -25.21
C THR A 403 -3.76 -9.38 -25.94
N CYS A 404 -4.74 -10.12 -25.41
CA CYS A 404 -6.09 -10.13 -25.96
C CYS A 404 -6.67 -8.70 -26.00
N PHE A 405 -6.38 -7.85 -25.01
CA PHE A 405 -6.81 -6.44 -25.01
C PHE A 405 -6.27 -5.65 -26.20
N THR A 406 -5.00 -5.85 -26.58
CA THR A 406 -4.37 -5.11 -27.70
C THR A 406 -5.02 -5.38 -29.05
N ARG A 407 -5.72 -6.52 -29.19
CA ARG A 407 -6.42 -6.90 -30.42
C ARG A 407 -7.73 -6.14 -30.62
N PHE A 408 -8.25 -5.50 -29.57
CA PHE A 408 -9.50 -4.76 -29.64
C PHE A 408 -9.21 -3.26 -29.83
N PRO A 409 -9.71 -2.64 -30.91
CA PRO A 409 -9.49 -1.23 -31.14
C PRO A 409 -9.98 -0.44 -29.94
N HIS A 410 -9.10 0.40 -29.38
CA HIS A 410 -9.48 1.35 -28.35
C HIS A 410 -10.36 2.41 -29.00
N SER A 411 -11.64 2.10 -29.23
CA SER A 411 -12.64 3.15 -29.33
C SER A 411 -12.52 3.92 -28.01
N GLY A 412 -12.09 5.17 -28.04
CA GLY A 412 -12.00 6.01 -26.85
C GLY A 412 -13.29 5.90 -26.02
N GLU A 413 -13.24 6.22 -24.72
CA GLU A 413 -14.27 5.97 -23.68
C GLU A 413 -15.74 6.27 -24.03
N LYS A 414 -16.04 6.90 -25.16
CA LYS A 414 -17.34 7.44 -25.53
C LYS A 414 -18.28 6.48 -26.24
N ILE A 415 -17.83 5.34 -26.78
CA ILE A 415 -18.72 4.46 -27.56
C ILE A 415 -18.73 3.05 -26.96
N VAL A 416 -19.85 2.72 -26.31
CA VAL A 416 -20.13 1.37 -25.82
C VAL A 416 -20.78 0.57 -26.94
N MET A 417 -20.13 -0.51 -27.39
CA MET A 417 -20.54 -1.31 -28.55
C MET A 417 -21.33 -2.57 -28.16
N PHE A 418 -22.28 -2.47 -27.24
CA PHE A 418 -23.16 -3.60 -26.89
C PHE A 418 -24.58 -3.14 -26.54
N CYS A 419 -25.53 -4.08 -26.56
CA CYS A 419 -26.91 -3.83 -26.16
C CYS A 419 -27.38 -4.83 -25.08
N ASP A 420 -28.03 -4.33 -24.03
CA ASP A 420 -28.60 -5.16 -22.96
C ASP A 420 -29.95 -5.80 -23.32
N ASN A 421 -30.62 -5.35 -24.38
CA ASN A 421 -31.84 -5.99 -24.86
C ASN A 421 -31.50 -7.39 -25.40
N PRO A 422 -31.97 -8.49 -24.78
CA PRO A 422 -31.62 -9.83 -25.21
C PRO A 422 -32.10 -10.12 -26.64
N ALA A 423 -33.23 -9.52 -27.05
CA ALA A 423 -33.82 -9.65 -28.38
C ALA A 423 -33.09 -8.84 -29.46
N CYS A 424 -32.06 -8.06 -29.11
CA CYS A 424 -31.30 -7.29 -30.08
C CYS A 424 -30.69 -8.22 -31.15
N THR A 425 -30.99 -7.92 -32.42
CA THR A 425 -30.49 -8.65 -33.58
C THR A 425 -29.36 -7.91 -34.32
N ALA A 426 -28.98 -6.71 -33.87
CA ALA A 426 -28.06 -5.81 -34.57
C ALA A 426 -26.58 -6.26 -34.58
N GLY A 427 -26.32 -7.57 -34.51
CA GLY A 427 -25.02 -8.21 -34.34
C GLY A 427 -24.01 -8.03 -35.47
N GLU A 428 -24.20 -7.10 -36.40
CA GLU A 428 -23.30 -6.94 -37.56
C GLU A 428 -22.73 -5.53 -37.76
N ALA A 429 -23.31 -4.47 -37.21
CA ALA A 429 -22.68 -3.16 -37.13
C ALA A 429 -23.65 -2.22 -36.42
N LEU A 430 -23.38 -1.89 -35.15
CA LEU A 430 -23.94 -0.65 -34.64
C LEU A 430 -23.31 0.48 -35.48
N PRO A 431 -24.11 1.33 -36.15
CA PRO A 431 -23.56 2.46 -36.88
C PRO A 431 -22.64 3.25 -35.94
N SER A 432 -21.39 3.48 -36.34
CA SER A 432 -20.36 4.13 -35.50
C SER A 432 -20.79 5.49 -34.96
N ASP A 433 -21.79 6.09 -35.60
CA ASP A 433 -22.23 7.46 -35.38
C ASP A 433 -23.32 7.57 -34.30
N GLU A 434 -23.99 6.47 -33.95
CA GLU A 434 -25.01 6.47 -32.89
C GLU A 434 -24.37 6.23 -31.53
N ARG A 435 -24.42 7.26 -30.67
CA ARG A 435 -24.01 7.13 -29.27
C ARG A 435 -24.93 6.14 -28.57
N SER A 436 -24.34 5.11 -27.96
CA SER A 436 -25.02 4.19 -27.06
C SER A 436 -25.84 4.94 -26.02
N LYS A 437 -27.09 4.51 -25.80
CA LYS A 437 -27.99 5.09 -24.81
C LYS A 437 -27.87 4.32 -23.49
N LYS A 438 -27.89 5.02 -22.37
CA LYS A 438 -27.95 4.40 -21.04
C LYS A 438 -29.23 4.81 -20.34
N CYS A 439 -29.76 3.94 -19.47
CA CYS A 439 -30.87 4.34 -18.61
C CYS A 439 -30.39 5.37 -17.57
N ASP A 440 -30.91 6.58 -17.59
CA ASP A 440 -30.51 7.65 -16.67
C ASP A 440 -30.86 7.35 -15.21
N ALA A 441 -31.87 6.51 -14.96
CA ALA A 441 -32.32 6.18 -13.62
C ALA A 441 -31.40 5.16 -12.94
N CYS A 442 -31.18 3.99 -13.54
CA CYS A 442 -30.38 2.92 -12.92
C CYS A 442 -28.92 2.92 -13.34
N CYS A 443 -28.56 3.52 -14.48
CA CYS A 443 -27.21 3.49 -15.07
C CYS A 443 -26.63 2.06 -15.23
N SER A 444 -27.48 1.02 -15.23
CA SER A 444 -27.03 -0.39 -15.26
C SER A 444 -27.11 -1.03 -16.65
N VAL A 445 -27.90 -0.45 -17.56
CA VAL A 445 -28.10 -0.97 -18.91
C VAL A 445 -27.67 0.02 -19.99
N VAL A 446 -27.31 -0.54 -21.15
CA VAL A 446 -26.95 0.18 -22.37
C VAL A 446 -27.76 -0.36 -23.54
N TYR A 447 -28.20 0.54 -24.42
CA TYR A 447 -28.94 0.24 -25.64
C TYR A 447 -28.25 0.83 -26.84
N CYS A 448 -28.30 0.10 -27.94
CA CYS A 448 -27.81 0.59 -29.22
C CYS A 448 -28.77 1.56 -29.91
N SER A 449 -30.06 1.57 -29.56
CA SER A 449 -31.07 2.42 -30.19
C SER A 449 -32.25 2.69 -29.24
N THR A 450 -33.11 3.66 -29.56
CA THR A 450 -34.39 3.88 -28.84
C THR A 450 -35.29 2.66 -28.93
N VAL A 451 -35.32 2.00 -30.09
CA VAL A 451 -36.19 0.84 -30.34
C VAL A 451 -35.84 -0.29 -29.38
N CYS A 452 -34.54 -0.60 -29.23
CA CYS A 452 -34.11 -1.62 -28.30
C CYS A 452 -34.37 -1.23 -26.84
N GLN A 453 -34.30 0.07 -26.51
CA GLN A 453 -34.65 0.56 -25.17
C GLN A 453 -36.15 0.38 -24.87
N GLU A 454 -37.03 0.76 -25.80
CA GLU A 454 -38.49 0.65 -25.62
C GLU A 454 -38.95 -0.81 -25.52
N GLU A 455 -38.42 -1.68 -26.38
CA GLU A 455 -38.69 -3.11 -26.34
C GLU A 455 -38.26 -3.73 -25.01
N ASP A 456 -37.02 -3.47 -24.58
CA ASP A 456 -36.49 -4.00 -23.33
C ASP A 456 -37.24 -3.43 -22.11
N TRP A 457 -37.66 -2.16 -22.16
CA TRP A 457 -38.48 -1.53 -21.14
C TRP A 457 -39.80 -2.26 -20.92
N LYS A 458 -40.49 -2.57 -22.03
CA LYS A 458 -41.77 -3.30 -22.01
C LYS A 458 -41.59 -4.72 -21.48
N ASN A 459 -40.55 -5.41 -21.92
CA ASN A 459 -40.39 -6.83 -21.66
C ASN A 459 -39.75 -7.12 -20.29
N PHE A 460 -38.73 -6.35 -19.89
CA PHE A 460 -37.90 -6.66 -18.72
C PHE A 460 -37.62 -5.43 -17.84
N HIS A 461 -36.98 -4.40 -18.39
CA HIS A 461 -36.29 -3.37 -17.63
C HIS A 461 -37.21 -2.56 -16.70
N SER A 462 -38.47 -2.30 -17.07
CA SER A 462 -39.41 -1.57 -16.21
C SER A 462 -39.57 -2.18 -14.82
N ARG A 463 -39.44 -3.51 -14.70
CA ARG A 463 -39.52 -4.26 -13.44
C ARG A 463 -38.18 -4.32 -12.72
N GLU A 464 -37.07 -4.23 -13.45
CA GLU A 464 -35.70 -4.33 -12.93
C GLU A 464 -35.15 -2.98 -12.44
N CYS A 465 -35.55 -1.88 -13.08
CA CYS A 465 -34.93 -0.55 -12.96
C CYS A 465 -34.84 -0.08 -11.51
N ARG A 466 -35.89 -0.31 -10.71
CA ARG A 466 -35.95 0.15 -9.32
C ARG A 466 -34.87 -0.53 -8.48
N GLN A 467 -34.75 -1.85 -8.57
CA GLN A 467 -33.76 -2.61 -7.80
C GLN A 467 -32.34 -2.37 -8.35
N ALA A 468 -32.18 -2.32 -9.68
CA ALA A 468 -30.90 -2.00 -10.31
C ALA A 468 -30.39 -0.62 -9.90
N ARG A 469 -31.27 0.39 -9.79
CA ARG A 469 -30.92 1.73 -9.30
C ARG A 469 -30.44 1.72 -7.85
N HIS A 470 -31.11 0.95 -6.98
CA HIS A 470 -30.68 0.80 -5.59
C HIS A 470 -29.28 0.15 -5.52
N ASN A 471 -29.09 -0.98 -6.20
CA ASN A 471 -27.80 -1.67 -6.25
C ASN A 471 -26.70 -0.77 -6.83
N HIS A 472 -27.00 0.03 -7.86
CA HIS A 472 -26.04 0.97 -8.43
C HIS A 472 -25.66 2.08 -7.42
N ALA A 473 -26.62 2.63 -6.69
CA ALA A 473 -26.36 3.65 -5.66
C ALA A 473 -25.46 3.10 -4.54
N ASP A 474 -25.74 1.88 -4.07
CA ASP A 474 -24.96 1.22 -3.02
C ASP A 474 -23.52 0.94 -3.50
N ARG A 475 -23.36 0.37 -4.70
CA ARG A 475 -22.03 0.12 -5.29
C ARG A 475 -21.25 1.39 -5.55
N ARG A 476 -21.91 2.47 -5.95
CA ARG A 476 -21.26 3.78 -6.13
C ARG A 476 -20.79 4.34 -4.79
N LYS A 477 -21.57 4.19 -3.71
CA LYS A 477 -21.17 4.56 -2.35
C LYS A 477 -19.97 3.74 -1.87
N LEU A 478 -19.94 2.45 -2.20
CA LEU A 478 -18.85 1.52 -1.86
C LEU A 478 -17.66 1.57 -2.83
N ARG A 479 -17.72 2.37 -3.90
CA ARG A 479 -16.72 2.40 -5.00
C ARG A 479 -16.46 1.02 -5.65
N THR A 480 -17.44 0.12 -5.60
CA THR A 480 -17.42 -1.21 -6.23
C THR A 480 -18.30 -1.24 -7.49
N TRP A 481 -18.36 -0.12 -8.20
CA TRP A 481 -19.16 0.01 -9.41
C TRP A 481 -18.47 -0.65 -10.61
N TYR A 482 -19.17 -1.57 -11.26
CA TYR A 482 -18.75 -2.18 -12.50
C TYR A 482 -19.15 -1.30 -13.68
N SER A 483 -18.16 -0.61 -14.25
CA SER A 483 -18.39 0.35 -15.32
C SER A 483 -18.80 -0.35 -16.62
N HIS A 484 -19.54 0.35 -17.49
CA HIS A 484 -19.83 -0.17 -18.83
C HIS A 484 -18.55 -0.39 -19.66
N ALA A 485 -17.49 0.39 -19.39
CA ALA A 485 -16.19 0.22 -20.04
C ALA A 485 -15.50 -1.08 -19.64
N ASP A 486 -15.53 -1.44 -18.35
CA ASP A 486 -15.04 -2.74 -17.88
C ASP A 486 -15.91 -3.88 -18.42
N ARG A 487 -17.23 -3.67 -18.48
CA ARG A 487 -18.16 -4.66 -19.04
C ARG A 487 -17.92 -4.94 -20.51
N GLN A 488 -17.78 -3.90 -21.33
CA GLN A 488 -17.42 -4.04 -22.73
C GLN A 488 -16.08 -4.76 -22.89
N PHE A 489 -15.09 -4.38 -22.08
CA PHE A 489 -13.79 -5.05 -22.06
C PHE A 489 -13.93 -6.55 -21.79
N HIS A 490 -14.64 -6.95 -20.73
CA HIS A 490 -14.88 -8.35 -20.40
C HIS A 490 -15.66 -9.10 -21.49
N MET A 491 -16.66 -8.48 -22.11
CA MET A 491 -17.40 -9.08 -23.23
C MET A 491 -16.49 -9.42 -24.41
N HIS A 492 -15.61 -8.49 -24.80
CA HIS A 492 -14.64 -8.73 -25.87
C HIS A 492 -13.60 -9.77 -25.48
N TRP A 493 -13.19 -9.78 -24.20
CA TRP A 493 -12.28 -10.78 -23.70
C TRP A 493 -12.89 -12.19 -23.81
N VAL A 494 -14.14 -12.38 -23.38
CA VAL A 494 -14.88 -13.66 -23.57
C VAL A 494 -14.92 -14.07 -25.04
N ALA A 495 -15.27 -13.14 -25.93
CA ALA A 495 -15.31 -13.41 -27.37
C ALA A 495 -13.94 -13.87 -27.92
N GLY A 496 -12.85 -13.23 -27.47
CA GLY A 496 -11.49 -13.61 -27.82
C GLY A 496 -11.10 -15.00 -27.31
N MET A 497 -11.49 -15.35 -26.08
CA MET A 497 -11.22 -16.69 -25.51
C MET A 497 -11.95 -17.79 -26.27
N VAL A 498 -13.25 -17.60 -26.57
CA VAL A 498 -14.03 -18.57 -27.35
C VAL A 498 -13.45 -18.75 -28.76
N THR A 499 -13.08 -17.64 -29.42
CA THR A 499 -12.42 -17.68 -30.74
C THR A 499 -11.10 -18.46 -30.69
N GLY A 500 -10.27 -18.21 -29.67
CA GLY A 500 -9.00 -18.89 -29.49
C GLY A 500 -9.16 -20.39 -29.26
N LEU A 501 -10.11 -20.79 -28.41
CA LEU A 501 -10.43 -22.20 -28.16
C LEU A 501 -10.88 -22.93 -29.44
N GLU A 502 -11.82 -22.34 -30.19
CA GLU A 502 -12.30 -22.91 -31.45
C GLU A 502 -11.18 -23.01 -32.50
N SER A 503 -10.30 -22.00 -32.57
CA SER A 503 -9.16 -22.02 -33.49
C SER A 503 -8.13 -23.10 -33.15
N GLN A 504 -7.90 -23.39 -31.87
CA GLN A 504 -6.90 -24.36 -31.42
C GLN A 504 -7.37 -25.81 -31.54
N HIS A 505 -8.67 -26.05 -31.34
CA HIS A 505 -9.23 -27.39 -31.19
C HIS A 505 -10.25 -27.75 -32.27
N GLY A 506 -10.53 -26.84 -33.21
CA GLY A 506 -11.57 -26.99 -34.24
C GLY A 506 -12.99 -26.85 -33.68
N GLU A 507 -13.99 -27.02 -34.53
CA GLU A 507 -15.42 -26.93 -34.12
C GLU A 507 -15.80 -28.01 -33.08
N GLY A 508 -15.04 -29.12 -33.02
CA GLY A 508 -15.23 -30.20 -32.04
C GLY A 508 -14.66 -29.91 -30.64
N ALA A 509 -14.04 -28.75 -30.41
CA ALA A 509 -13.44 -28.36 -29.12
C ALA A 509 -14.41 -28.42 -27.93
N PHE A 510 -15.69 -28.23 -28.20
CA PHE A 510 -16.74 -28.05 -27.20
C PHE A 510 -17.56 -29.33 -26.96
N MET A 511 -17.10 -30.48 -27.46
CA MET A 511 -17.69 -31.78 -27.17
C MET A 511 -17.37 -32.16 -25.72
N ILE A 512 -18.38 -32.38 -24.87
CA ILE A 512 -18.19 -33.00 -23.56
C ILE A 512 -17.86 -34.47 -23.80
N PRO A 513 -16.68 -34.98 -23.38
CA PRO A 513 -16.42 -36.42 -23.39
C PRO A 513 -17.48 -37.11 -22.53
N ASP A 514 -18.16 -38.12 -23.08
CA ASP A 514 -19.13 -38.97 -22.37
C ASP A 514 -20.49 -38.33 -21.99
N SER A 515 -20.89 -37.22 -22.63
CA SER A 515 -22.25 -36.68 -22.50
C SER A 515 -23.06 -36.87 -23.78
N ASP A 516 -24.31 -37.31 -23.66
CA ASP A 516 -25.30 -37.30 -24.75
C ASP A 516 -25.79 -35.88 -25.09
N ALA A 517 -25.38 -34.86 -24.31
CA ALA A 517 -25.72 -33.47 -24.60
C ALA A 517 -25.06 -33.01 -25.91
N SER A 518 -25.85 -32.42 -26.79
CA SER A 518 -25.31 -31.79 -28.00
C SER A 518 -24.36 -30.65 -27.59
N PRO A 519 -23.24 -30.41 -28.29
CA PRO A 519 -22.36 -29.25 -28.04
C PRO A 519 -23.09 -27.90 -28.06
N SER A 520 -24.25 -27.86 -28.71
CA SER A 520 -25.16 -26.72 -28.72
C SER A 520 -25.80 -26.45 -27.35
N ASP A 521 -26.06 -27.49 -26.55
CA ASP A 521 -26.85 -27.41 -25.32
C ASP A 521 -26.05 -26.89 -24.12
N VAL A 522 -24.82 -26.48 -24.37
CA VAL A 522 -23.81 -26.27 -23.35
C VAL A 522 -23.31 -24.83 -23.41
N MET A 523 -23.23 -24.20 -22.24
CA MET A 523 -22.59 -22.89 -22.09
C MET A 523 -21.13 -23.05 -21.70
N ILE A 524 -20.27 -22.22 -22.27
CA ILE A 524 -18.84 -22.15 -21.94
C ILE A 524 -18.67 -21.25 -20.71
N GLU A 525 -18.23 -21.80 -19.58
CA GLU A 525 -17.90 -21.00 -18.39
C GLU A 525 -16.39 -20.78 -18.28
N PHE A 526 -16.00 -19.54 -18.03
CA PHE A 526 -14.64 -19.12 -17.72
C PHE A 526 -14.60 -18.62 -16.27
N ASP A 527 -14.13 -19.44 -15.34
CA ASP A 527 -14.00 -19.03 -13.93
C ASP A 527 -12.59 -18.50 -13.62
N CYS A 528 -12.39 -17.19 -13.68
CA CYS A 528 -11.16 -16.52 -13.26
C CYS A 528 -11.21 -16.06 -11.80
N SER A 529 -12.26 -16.41 -11.05
CA SER A 529 -12.36 -16.06 -9.63
C SER A 529 -11.60 -17.02 -8.72
N LYS A 530 -11.36 -18.25 -9.19
CA LYS A 530 -10.58 -19.27 -8.49
C LYS A 530 -9.10 -19.05 -8.73
N GLY A 531 -8.41 -18.56 -7.69
CA GLY A 531 -6.99 -18.25 -7.72
C GLY A 531 -6.08 -19.46 -7.47
N GLU A 532 -6.51 -20.67 -7.81
CA GLU A 532 -5.70 -21.86 -7.61
C GLU A 532 -4.49 -21.85 -8.55
N ALA A 533 -3.29 -22.03 -7.98
CA ALA A 533 -2.03 -21.94 -8.72
C ALA A 533 -1.89 -23.01 -9.83
N THR A 534 -2.60 -24.12 -9.68
CA THR A 534 -2.41 -25.37 -10.44
C THR A 534 -3.43 -25.59 -11.56
N THR A 535 -4.59 -24.93 -11.52
CA THR A 535 -5.66 -25.08 -12.52
C THR A 535 -5.42 -24.12 -13.71
N PRO A 536 -5.97 -24.39 -14.91
CA PRO A 536 -5.90 -23.47 -16.04
C PRO A 536 -6.45 -22.07 -15.67
N LEU A 537 -6.12 -21.03 -16.46
CA LEU A 537 -6.51 -19.62 -16.22
C LEU A 537 -8.01 -19.42 -15.91
N TYR A 538 -8.80 -20.36 -16.39
CA TYR A 538 -10.21 -20.50 -16.15
C TYR A 538 -10.49 -21.99 -15.98
N ASP A 539 -11.36 -22.33 -15.04
CA ASP A 539 -11.98 -23.64 -15.06
C ASP A 539 -12.99 -23.65 -16.21
N LEU A 540 -12.64 -24.33 -17.31
CA LEU A 540 -13.51 -24.48 -18.47
C LEU A 540 -14.59 -25.49 -18.10
N ARG A 541 -15.78 -24.99 -17.80
CA ARG A 541 -16.93 -25.84 -17.51
C ARG A 541 -17.94 -25.76 -18.62
N LEU A 542 -18.49 -26.94 -18.91
CA LEU A 542 -19.59 -27.15 -19.82
C LEU A 542 -20.81 -27.37 -18.94
N VAL A 543 -21.65 -26.36 -18.83
CA VAL A 543 -22.76 -26.32 -17.87
C VAL A 543 -24.08 -26.20 -18.62
N SER A 544 -25.11 -26.94 -18.17
CA SER A 544 -26.47 -26.74 -18.66
C SER A 544 -26.95 -25.35 -18.23
N PRO A 545 -27.72 -24.65 -19.08
CA PRO A 545 -28.27 -23.35 -18.73
C PRO A 545 -28.98 -23.34 -17.37
N GLU A 546 -29.84 -24.33 -17.11
CA GLU A 546 -30.66 -24.43 -15.91
C GLU A 546 -29.83 -24.46 -14.60
N ASP A 547 -28.65 -25.09 -14.65
CA ASP A 547 -27.78 -25.24 -13.49
C ASP A 547 -27.07 -23.92 -13.11
N LEU A 548 -26.81 -23.03 -14.07
CA LEU A 548 -26.01 -21.80 -13.86
C LEU A 548 -26.71 -20.74 -13.03
N TRP A 549 -28.05 -20.70 -13.07
CA TRP A 549 -28.77 -19.75 -12.23
C TRP A 549 -28.71 -20.16 -10.75
N VAL A 550 -28.76 -21.48 -10.47
CA VAL A 550 -29.02 -22.04 -9.13
C VAL A 550 -27.75 -22.50 -8.42
N ARG A 551 -26.76 -23.08 -9.12
CA ARG A 551 -25.62 -23.75 -8.50
C ARG A 551 -24.37 -22.87 -8.51
N ARG A 552 -24.00 -22.35 -7.33
CA ARG A 552 -22.59 -22.14 -6.95
C ARG A 552 -22.41 -22.43 -5.46
N GLU A 553 -21.50 -23.35 -5.13
CA GLU A 553 -21.25 -23.79 -3.75
C GLU A 553 -20.75 -22.64 -2.84
N TYR A 554 -20.16 -21.60 -3.43
CA TYR A 554 -19.41 -20.56 -2.68
C TYR A 554 -19.75 -19.11 -3.07
N THR A 555 -20.59 -18.89 -4.07
CA THR A 555 -20.95 -17.54 -4.52
C THR A 555 -22.45 -17.31 -4.45
N THR A 556 -22.87 -16.30 -3.69
CA THR A 556 -24.28 -15.95 -3.57
C THR A 556 -24.63 -14.77 -4.48
N PHE A 557 -25.56 -14.99 -5.42
CA PHE A 557 -26.11 -13.94 -6.32
C PHE A 557 -27.55 -13.52 -5.93
N ASN A 558 -28.05 -13.99 -4.79
CA ASN A 558 -29.46 -13.94 -4.39
C ASN A 558 -30.07 -12.54 -4.36
N SER A 559 -29.24 -11.48 -4.25
CA SER A 559 -29.71 -10.09 -4.30
C SER A 559 -30.18 -9.63 -5.69
N GLN A 560 -30.02 -10.46 -6.73
CA GLN A 560 -30.31 -10.12 -8.12
C GLN A 560 -31.33 -11.02 -8.83
N GLU A 561 -32.23 -11.65 -8.07
CA GLU A 561 -33.35 -12.45 -8.61
C GLU A 561 -34.22 -11.70 -9.64
N TYR A 562 -34.27 -10.36 -9.56
CA TYR A 562 -34.96 -9.54 -10.55
C TYR A 562 -34.40 -9.66 -11.98
N LEU A 563 -33.15 -10.12 -12.15
CA LEU A 563 -32.54 -10.36 -13.46
C LEU A 563 -32.88 -11.73 -14.06
N LYS A 564 -33.49 -12.64 -13.27
CA LYS A 564 -33.79 -14.01 -13.71
C LYS A 564 -34.62 -14.07 -15.00
N PRO A 565 -35.72 -13.30 -15.15
CA PRO A 565 -36.53 -13.38 -16.38
C PRO A 565 -35.76 -12.97 -17.64
N ARG A 566 -34.87 -11.98 -17.53
CA ARG A 566 -34.00 -11.54 -18.64
C ARG A 566 -32.98 -12.62 -19.00
N TRP A 567 -32.39 -13.26 -18.00
CA TRP A 567 -31.45 -14.35 -18.19
C TRP A 567 -32.13 -15.56 -18.83
N GLU A 568 -33.31 -15.96 -18.36
CA GLU A 568 -34.12 -17.04 -18.94
C GLU A 568 -34.45 -16.74 -20.41
N SER A 569 -34.80 -15.49 -20.74
CA SER A 569 -35.03 -15.09 -22.12
C SER A 569 -33.77 -15.17 -22.99
N MET A 570 -32.61 -14.77 -22.48
CA MET A 570 -31.33 -14.88 -23.20
C MET A 570 -30.98 -16.35 -23.48
N VAL A 571 -31.15 -17.21 -22.48
CA VAL A 571 -30.96 -18.67 -22.60
C VAL A 571 -31.93 -19.24 -23.61
N GLN A 572 -33.24 -18.96 -23.49
CA GLN A 572 -34.25 -19.47 -24.40
C GLN A 572 -33.93 -19.08 -25.85
N GLN A 573 -33.56 -17.82 -26.10
CA GLN A 573 -33.18 -17.38 -27.45
C GLN A 573 -31.91 -18.05 -27.99
N TYR A 574 -30.99 -18.42 -27.09
CA TYR A 574 -29.83 -19.23 -27.46
C TYR A 574 -30.28 -20.66 -27.80
N THR A 575 -31.10 -21.28 -26.94
CA THR A 575 -31.65 -22.64 -27.10
C THR A 575 -32.47 -22.79 -28.39
N GLU A 576 -33.30 -21.80 -28.72
CA GLU A 576 -34.07 -21.77 -29.97
C GLU A 576 -33.17 -21.57 -31.21
N ALA A 577 -32.01 -20.95 -31.02
CA ALA A 577 -31.04 -20.69 -32.07
C ALA A 577 -29.95 -21.76 -32.18
N LEU A 578 -30.00 -22.85 -31.39
CA LEU A 578 -28.99 -23.92 -31.35
C LEU A 578 -28.76 -24.62 -32.68
N ALA A 579 -29.71 -24.50 -33.62
CA ALA A 579 -29.50 -24.91 -35.00
C ALA A 579 -28.43 -24.08 -35.74
N ARG A 580 -27.84 -23.04 -35.13
CA ARG A 580 -26.89 -22.13 -35.77
C ARG A 580 -25.50 -22.21 -35.10
N PRO A 581 -24.50 -22.78 -35.79
CA PRO A 581 -23.13 -22.84 -35.26
C PRO A 581 -22.51 -21.45 -35.05
N GLU A 582 -23.09 -20.41 -35.67
CA GLU A 582 -22.65 -19.02 -35.57
C GLU A 582 -22.86 -18.39 -34.18
N ARG A 583 -23.59 -19.03 -33.26
CA ARG A 583 -23.96 -18.43 -31.97
C ARG A 583 -23.39 -19.22 -30.81
N ARG A 584 -22.90 -18.51 -29.80
CA ARG A 584 -22.43 -19.10 -28.53
C ARG A 584 -22.93 -18.29 -27.35
N LEU A 585 -23.13 -18.99 -26.24
CA LEU A 585 -23.32 -18.38 -24.92
C LEU A 585 -22.11 -18.74 -24.07
N ALA A 586 -21.52 -17.75 -23.43
CA ALA A 586 -20.38 -17.95 -22.55
C ALA A 586 -20.52 -17.11 -21.29
N SER A 587 -20.04 -17.59 -20.15
CA SER A 587 -20.00 -16.86 -18.89
C SER A 587 -18.55 -16.61 -18.46
N LEU A 588 -18.30 -15.45 -17.89
CA LEU A 588 -17.03 -15.08 -17.30
C LEU A 588 -17.24 -14.67 -15.85
N ILE A 589 -16.53 -15.33 -14.94
CA ILE A 589 -16.55 -15.06 -13.51
C ILE A 589 -15.24 -14.44 -13.10
N LEU A 590 -15.30 -13.27 -12.46
CA LEU A 590 -14.14 -12.47 -12.10
C LEU A 590 -14.23 -12.04 -10.65
N ARG A 591 -13.09 -12.00 -9.97
CA ARG A 591 -12.97 -11.21 -8.73
C ARG A 591 -13.12 -9.73 -9.05
N PHE A 592 -13.92 -9.03 -8.25
CA PHE A 592 -14.18 -7.61 -8.43
C PHE A 592 -14.26 -6.90 -7.08
N GLY A 593 -13.20 -6.14 -6.76
CA GLY A 593 -13.01 -5.62 -5.42
C GLY A 593 -12.49 -6.70 -4.45
N ALA A 594 -12.62 -6.45 -3.14
CA ALA A 594 -12.09 -7.36 -2.12
C ALA A 594 -12.88 -8.67 -2.01
N HIS A 595 -14.21 -8.57 -2.05
CA HIS A 595 -15.14 -9.68 -1.74
C HIS A 595 -16.21 -9.90 -2.82
N GLY A 596 -16.22 -9.01 -3.82
CA GLY A 596 -17.19 -9.07 -4.90
C GLY A 596 -16.74 -10.07 -5.94
N VAL A 597 -17.70 -10.81 -6.48
CA VAL A 597 -17.54 -11.55 -7.72
C VAL A 597 -18.46 -10.92 -8.76
N ILE A 598 -17.99 -10.80 -9.99
CA ILE A 598 -18.85 -10.46 -11.11
C ILE A 598 -18.93 -11.65 -12.02
N GLU A 599 -20.14 -12.00 -12.39
CA GLU A 599 -20.40 -12.88 -13.49
C GLU A 599 -20.93 -12.08 -14.67
N VAL A 600 -20.38 -12.34 -15.84
CA VAL A 600 -20.82 -11.74 -17.10
C VAL A 600 -21.19 -12.87 -18.05
N VAL A 601 -22.48 -13.08 -18.27
CA VAL A 601 -22.98 -13.96 -19.33
C VAL A 601 -23.02 -13.16 -20.63
N VAL A 602 -22.43 -13.68 -21.69
CA VAL A 602 -22.22 -12.99 -22.96
C VAL A 602 -22.79 -13.83 -24.09
N LYS A 603 -23.66 -13.21 -24.90
CA LYS A 603 -24.15 -13.76 -26.16
C LYS A 603 -23.18 -13.35 -27.27
N LEU A 604 -22.62 -14.35 -27.93
CA LEU A 604 -21.62 -14.19 -28.99
C LEU A 604 -22.22 -14.57 -30.35
N VAL A 605 -21.78 -13.87 -31.39
CA VAL A 605 -22.08 -14.17 -32.79
C VAL A 605 -20.78 -14.25 -33.59
N ARG A 606 -20.66 -15.25 -34.44
CA ARG A 606 -19.52 -15.47 -35.33
C ARG A 606 -19.59 -14.48 -36.49
N VAL A 607 -18.52 -13.74 -36.69
CA VAL A 607 -18.33 -12.76 -37.77
C VAL A 607 -16.99 -13.06 -38.43
N GLY A 608 -17.02 -13.73 -39.58
CA GLY A 608 -15.83 -14.31 -40.20
C GLY A 608 -15.25 -15.43 -39.33
N ASP A 609 -13.96 -15.34 -39.00
CA ASP A 609 -13.24 -16.34 -38.20
C ASP A 609 -13.23 -16.05 -36.70
N ALA A 610 -13.97 -15.04 -36.25
CA ALA A 610 -13.97 -14.59 -34.85
C ALA A 610 -15.38 -14.40 -34.30
N TYR A 611 -15.53 -14.61 -33.00
CA TYR A 611 -16.75 -14.24 -32.29
C TYR A 611 -16.72 -12.77 -31.91
N GLN A 612 -17.89 -12.14 -31.95
CA GLN A 612 -18.15 -10.79 -31.48
C GLN A 612 -19.24 -10.81 -30.40
N PRO A 613 -19.11 -9.98 -29.35
CA PRO A 613 -20.15 -9.88 -28.33
C PRO A 613 -21.32 -9.03 -28.83
N VAL A 614 -22.56 -9.51 -28.62
CA VAL A 614 -23.79 -8.80 -29.02
C VAL A 614 -24.50 -8.22 -27.81
N SER A 615 -24.73 -9.06 -26.80
CA SER A 615 -25.39 -8.68 -25.56
C SER A 615 -24.75 -9.39 -24.38
N SER A 616 -24.99 -8.89 -23.18
CA SER A 616 -24.56 -9.56 -21.96
C SER A 616 -25.55 -9.36 -20.82
N ILE A 617 -25.37 -10.11 -19.74
CA ILE A 617 -26.03 -9.89 -18.44
C ILE A 617 -24.93 -9.95 -17.38
N ALA A 618 -24.83 -8.90 -16.56
CA ALA A 618 -23.88 -8.85 -15.47
C ALA A 618 -24.58 -9.06 -14.11
N ARG A 619 -24.11 -10.04 -13.35
CA ARG A 619 -24.52 -10.30 -11.97
C ARG A 619 -23.35 -10.04 -11.04
N HIS A 620 -23.63 -9.56 -9.84
CA HIS A 620 -22.66 -9.41 -8.78
C HIS A 620 -23.03 -10.37 -7.66
N GLY A 621 -22.03 -11.11 -7.23
CA GLY A 621 -22.11 -12.02 -6.12
C GLY A 621 -21.14 -11.63 -5.02
N TYR A 622 -21.25 -12.39 -3.94
CA TYR A 622 -20.32 -12.37 -2.84
C TYR A 622 -19.64 -13.72 -2.73
N ASP A 623 -18.32 -13.73 -2.63
CA ASP A 623 -17.54 -14.95 -2.40
C ASP A 623 -17.40 -15.18 -0.89
N SER A 624 -18.10 -16.20 -0.37
CA SER A 624 -18.06 -16.53 1.06
C SER A 624 -16.75 -17.19 1.50
N GLU A 625 -15.96 -17.75 0.57
CA GLU A 625 -14.67 -18.36 0.92
C GLU A 625 -13.61 -17.31 1.26
N ILE A 626 -13.73 -16.10 0.73
CA ILE A 626 -12.76 -15.03 1.02
C ILE A 626 -12.82 -14.61 2.50
N ASP A 627 -13.99 -14.65 3.11
CA ASP A 627 -14.13 -14.38 4.55
C ASP A 627 -13.68 -15.56 5.43
N SER A 628 -13.58 -16.76 4.87
CA SER A 628 -13.14 -17.96 5.60
C SER A 628 -11.63 -18.19 5.54
N LEU A 629 -10.91 -17.50 4.65
CA LEU A 629 -9.45 -17.47 4.70
C LEU A 629 -9.02 -16.83 6.04
N PRO A 630 -8.30 -17.56 6.92
CA PRO A 630 -7.86 -16.99 8.17
C PRO A 630 -7.04 -15.73 7.87
N PRO A 631 -7.25 -14.62 8.58
CA PRO A 631 -6.35 -13.48 8.46
C PRO A 631 -4.94 -14.03 8.70
N VAL A 632 -4.04 -13.83 7.74
CA VAL A 632 -2.64 -14.25 7.91
C VAL A 632 -2.15 -13.51 9.16
N ASN A 633 -2.01 -14.24 10.28
CA ASN A 633 -1.53 -13.65 11.51
C ASN A 633 -0.08 -13.23 11.24
N PRO A 634 0.28 -11.95 11.38
CA PRO A 634 1.65 -11.51 11.20
C PRO A 634 2.65 -12.28 12.08
N GLU A 635 2.19 -12.86 13.19
CA GLU A 635 2.98 -13.70 14.09
C GLU A 635 3.27 -15.11 13.54
N ASP A 636 2.45 -15.62 12.62
CA ASP A 636 2.65 -16.93 11.97
C ASP A 636 3.67 -16.85 10.83
N LEU A 637 3.99 -15.63 10.37
CA LEU A 637 5.17 -15.41 9.53
C LEU A 637 6.40 -15.50 10.44
N PRO A 638 7.51 -16.11 10.01
CA PRO A 638 8.75 -16.10 10.76
C PRO A 638 9.24 -14.64 10.87
N VAL A 639 8.78 -13.95 11.91
CA VAL A 639 9.28 -12.65 12.32
C VAL A 639 10.69 -12.95 12.79
N ALA A 640 11.68 -12.64 11.95
CA ALA A 640 13.05 -12.51 12.43
C ALA A 640 12.97 -11.60 13.66
N GLN A 641 13.30 -12.16 14.84
CA GLN A 641 13.07 -11.54 16.14
C GLN A 641 13.45 -10.06 16.07
N HIS A 642 12.48 -9.20 16.39
CA HIS A 642 12.61 -7.75 16.27
C HIS A 642 13.79 -7.18 17.10
N GLU A 643 14.28 -7.96 18.07
CA GLU A 643 15.36 -7.63 18.99
C GLU A 643 16.76 -7.66 18.36
N ASP A 644 17.01 -8.45 17.30
CA ASP A 644 18.33 -8.49 16.65
C ASP A 644 18.57 -7.30 15.68
N TRP A 645 17.57 -6.44 15.46
CA TRP A 645 17.58 -5.39 14.43
C TRP A 645 17.56 -3.95 14.95
N LEU A 646 17.07 -3.76 16.18
CA LEU A 646 17.21 -2.53 16.96
C LEU A 646 18.66 -2.40 17.42
#